data_AF-A0A7M4FZ40-F1
#
_entry.id   AF-A0A7M4FZ40-F1
#
_cell.length_a   1.000
_cell.length_b   1.000
_cell.length_c   1.000
_cell.angle_alpha   90.00
_cell.angle_beta   90.00
_cell.angle_gamma   90.00
#
_symmetry.space_group_name_H-M   'P 1'
#
loop_
_entity.id
_entity.type
_entity.pdbx_description
1 polymer ?
#
loop_
_entity_poly.entity_id
_entity_poly.type
_entity_poly.pdbx_seq_one_letter_code
_entity_poly.pdbx_strand_id
1 'polypeptide(L)'
;MSHEKCLKHVKISCSCIAPSLVRVPVAHCFGPPGHYKRKFCTVCRKPLELPAFRCEVCELHVHTDCVPFACSDCRQCHQDGHQDHDTYHHHWREGNLSSNARCEVCKKTCGSSEVLSGMRCEWCGILAHVACYTAVTPECTFGRLRNMILPPNCVRLFSRNFSKMHCFRISESLHTEPDEDDDVDGLTQGSAKDAQISTDSSKQTLKIFDGNDAVKRNQFRLISVPRIAKNEEVVEAALRTYYINDDQQDYELQTFTQQALLSDDIINRNDASEEICPGSVFRESVPEAWIIRAKPKDHEVLRIYPAWLKIGMAYISLRINKESTTRSVIKEVLPLLGKQVECIDNYKLVEVFMGSKQVQRMVLDDQELIINRLKDIRKTSIRQMNQTRFYIVQNNKSVVRVNLFVGGLPPQLSAEDYTNILKEELAIKRNLVSLIHVYSSQGSVVLEVSCFSEAERIYMLIKDTTVNDKQLHAVVIPEVLPAKLPQNSCPLLVFVNPKSGGLKGRDLLHSFRKLLNPHQIFELTNGGPLPGFHTFSQIPCFRVLICGGDGTVGWVLGALEEIRYKLACSEPSVAILPLGTGNDLGRVLRWGAGYSGEDPYSILISVDEADEVLMDRWTILLDAPEPVENSENGALELEPPKIVQMNNYCGLGIDAELSLDFHHAREEEPGKFTSRFHNKGVYVKVGLQKISHARNLHKDLKLQVDQVEVELPSIEGLIFINIPSWGSGADLWGSEHDNRFEKPQMDDGLLEVVGVTGVVHMGQVQGGLRSGIRIAQGSYFRITLLKSIPVQVDGEPWIQPPGQIIISAAGPKVHMLKKSKQKQKKVGSMREARTDSVSITEEGR
;
A
#
# COMPACT_ATOMS: atom_id res chain seq x y z
N MET A 1 7.70 -33.70 -4.49
CA MET A 1 6.36 -33.46 -5.06
C MET A 1 5.33 -34.07 -4.14
N SER A 2 4.37 -33.28 -3.67
CA SER A 2 3.31 -33.74 -2.78
C SER A 2 2.30 -34.62 -3.53
N HIS A 3 2.64 -35.91 -3.62
CA HIS A 3 1.88 -37.06 -4.13
C HIS A 3 0.81 -37.56 -3.14
N GLU A 4 0.00 -38.55 -3.52
CA GLU A 4 -0.98 -39.34 -2.74
C GLU A 4 -0.78 -39.42 -1.21
N LYS A 5 0.46 -39.44 -0.72
CA LYS A 5 0.81 -39.30 0.71
C LYS A 5 0.34 -38.00 1.38
N CYS A 6 0.07 -36.95 0.60
CA CYS A 6 -0.37 -35.65 1.10
C CYS A 6 -1.86 -35.64 1.43
N LEU A 7 -2.66 -36.50 0.82
CA LEU A 7 -4.09 -36.62 1.12
C LEU A 7 -4.38 -37.17 2.52
N LYS A 8 -3.47 -37.95 3.12
CA LYS A 8 -3.71 -38.59 4.43
C LYS A 8 -3.28 -37.77 5.65
N HIS A 9 -2.39 -36.79 5.49
CA HIS A 9 -1.87 -35.98 6.62
C HIS A 9 -1.74 -34.48 6.33
N VAL A 10 -1.92 -34.01 5.08
CA VAL A 10 -1.86 -32.59 4.70
C VAL A 10 -3.27 -32.13 4.31
N LYS A 11 -3.99 -31.47 5.24
CA LYS A 11 -5.33 -30.90 4.97
C LYS A 11 -5.29 -29.60 4.14
N ILE A 12 -4.27 -29.38 3.31
CA ILE A 12 -4.14 -28.18 2.47
C ILE A 12 -4.06 -28.58 1.01
N SER A 13 -4.86 -27.90 0.20
CA SER A 13 -4.97 -28.18 -1.23
C SER A 13 -3.65 -27.94 -1.95
N CYS A 14 -3.27 -28.91 -2.78
CA CYS A 14 -2.22 -28.73 -3.76
C CYS A 14 -2.61 -27.63 -4.77
N SER A 15 -1.62 -27.00 -5.42
CA SER A 15 -1.83 -26.01 -6.48
C SER A 15 -2.75 -26.49 -7.61
N CYS A 16 -2.87 -27.81 -7.83
CA CYS A 16 -3.79 -28.39 -8.81
C CYS A 16 -5.28 -28.21 -8.43
N ILE A 17 -5.60 -28.22 -7.13
CA ILE A 17 -7.00 -28.20 -6.62
C ILE A 17 -7.34 -26.85 -5.98
N ALA A 18 -6.33 -26.12 -5.47
CA ALA A 18 -6.51 -24.83 -4.82
C ALA A 18 -7.34 -23.81 -5.64
N PRO A 19 -7.20 -23.70 -6.99
CA PRO A 19 -8.05 -22.85 -7.80
C PRO A 19 -9.54 -23.19 -7.72
N SER A 20 -9.93 -24.43 -7.39
CA SER A 20 -11.34 -24.82 -7.23
C SER A 20 -11.94 -24.43 -5.87
N LEU A 21 -11.10 -24.08 -4.88
CA LEU A 21 -11.53 -23.71 -3.54
C LEU A 21 -11.63 -22.21 -3.29
N VAL A 22 -11.02 -21.39 -4.16
CA VAL A 22 -11.19 -19.93 -4.11
C VAL A 22 -12.70 -19.62 -4.09
N ARG A 23 -13.18 -18.65 -3.31
CA ARG A 23 -14.60 -18.26 -3.37
C ARG A 23 -14.75 -16.93 -4.09
N VAL A 24 -13.93 -15.98 -3.68
CA VAL A 24 -13.83 -14.66 -4.29
C VAL A 24 -12.44 -14.54 -4.90
N PRO A 25 -12.31 -14.51 -6.24
CA PRO A 25 -11.02 -14.34 -6.88
C PRO A 25 -10.51 -12.92 -6.66
N VAL A 26 -9.33 -12.81 -6.04
CA VAL A 26 -8.62 -11.55 -5.80
C VAL A 26 -7.16 -11.72 -6.20
N ALA A 27 -6.69 -10.90 -7.14
CA ALA A 27 -5.31 -10.91 -7.58
C ALA A 27 -4.33 -10.47 -6.47
N HIS A 28 -3.13 -11.03 -6.51
CA HIS A 28 -2.01 -10.63 -5.66
C HIS A 28 -1.32 -9.38 -6.20
N CYS A 29 -0.85 -8.56 -5.27
CA CYS A 29 -0.09 -7.35 -5.53
C CYS A 29 1.40 -7.65 -5.39
N PHE A 30 2.01 -8.24 -6.41
CA PHE A 30 3.44 -8.60 -6.36
C PHE A 30 4.31 -7.38 -6.68
N GLY A 31 5.11 -6.94 -5.70
CA GLY A 31 6.19 -5.98 -5.92
C GLY A 31 7.41 -6.61 -6.61
N PRO A 32 8.51 -5.87 -6.76
CA PRO A 32 9.74 -6.39 -7.35
C PRO A 32 10.28 -7.62 -6.59
N PRO A 33 11.00 -8.54 -7.26
CA PRO A 33 11.61 -9.69 -6.60
C PRO A 33 12.59 -9.28 -5.50
N GLY A 34 12.59 -10.00 -4.39
CA GLY A 34 13.48 -9.75 -3.27
C GLY A 34 14.02 -11.04 -2.64
N HIS A 35 15.08 -10.90 -1.85
CA HIS A 35 15.67 -12.01 -1.10
C HIS A 35 14.96 -12.21 0.23
N TYR A 36 14.27 -13.35 0.39
CA TYR A 36 13.49 -13.66 1.59
C TYR A 36 14.06 -14.86 2.34
N LYS A 37 15.07 -14.61 3.17
CA LYS A 37 15.73 -15.66 3.96
C LYS A 37 14.73 -16.39 4.87
N ARG A 38 14.87 -17.72 4.98
CA ARG A 38 14.04 -18.60 5.83
C ARG A 38 12.54 -18.53 5.51
N LYS A 39 12.20 -18.23 4.26
CA LYS A 39 10.83 -18.29 3.75
C LYS A 39 10.70 -19.41 2.71
N PHE A 40 9.49 -19.90 2.53
CA PHE A 40 9.14 -20.96 1.61
C PHE A 40 8.16 -20.46 0.57
N CYS A 41 8.32 -20.95 -0.66
CA CYS A 41 7.35 -20.73 -1.71
C CYS A 41 6.04 -21.45 -1.36
N THR A 42 4.93 -20.72 -1.40
CA THR A 42 3.58 -21.24 -1.10
C THR A 42 3.02 -22.18 -2.18
N VAL A 43 3.65 -22.22 -3.36
CA VAL A 43 3.28 -23.11 -4.48
C VAL A 43 4.09 -24.41 -4.40
N CYS A 44 5.41 -24.34 -4.57
CA CYS A 44 6.25 -25.55 -4.64
C CYS A 44 6.70 -26.05 -3.26
N ARG A 45 6.45 -25.30 -2.18
CA ARG A 45 6.83 -25.58 -0.79
C ARG A 45 8.34 -25.71 -0.53
N LYS A 46 9.18 -25.27 -1.46
CA LYS A 46 10.64 -25.25 -1.30
C LYS A 46 11.14 -23.92 -0.68
N PRO A 47 12.30 -23.91 -0.02
CA PRO A 47 12.94 -22.69 0.45
C PRO A 47 13.17 -21.65 -0.65
N LEU A 48 13.11 -20.37 -0.29
CA LEU A 48 13.42 -19.23 -1.15
C LEU A 48 14.89 -18.84 -1.00
N GLU A 49 15.76 -19.48 -1.78
CA GLU A 49 17.20 -19.19 -1.81
C GLU A 49 17.56 -18.09 -2.81
N LEU A 50 16.77 -17.96 -3.88
CA LEU A 50 16.90 -16.96 -4.93
C LEU A 50 15.87 -15.83 -4.75
N PRO A 51 16.04 -14.68 -5.44
CA PRO A 51 15.01 -13.65 -5.51
C PRO A 51 13.65 -14.25 -5.84
N ALA A 52 12.65 -13.88 -5.05
CA ALA A 52 11.29 -14.38 -5.14
C ALA A 52 10.31 -13.21 -5.11
N PHE A 53 9.07 -13.44 -5.52
CA PHE A 53 8.01 -12.45 -5.42
C PHE A 53 7.31 -12.55 -4.07
N ARG A 54 6.93 -11.39 -3.53
CA ARG A 54 6.11 -11.25 -2.32
C ARG A 54 4.91 -10.38 -2.62
N CYS A 55 3.72 -10.83 -2.23
CA CYS A 55 2.54 -9.99 -2.29
C CYS A 55 2.58 -8.92 -1.19
N GLU A 56 2.37 -7.66 -1.55
CA GLU A 56 2.38 -6.52 -0.63
C GLU A 56 1.21 -6.48 0.36
N VAL A 57 0.13 -7.23 0.08
CA VAL A 57 -1.11 -7.18 0.88
C VAL A 57 -1.26 -8.38 1.81
N CYS A 58 -0.96 -9.60 1.34
CA CYS A 58 -1.18 -10.83 2.12
C CYS A 58 0.08 -11.66 2.35
N GLU A 59 1.26 -11.11 2.05
CA GLU A 59 2.57 -11.76 2.23
C GLU A 59 2.68 -13.17 1.61
N LEU A 60 1.96 -13.42 0.52
CA LEU A 60 2.20 -14.62 -0.27
C LEU A 60 3.62 -14.54 -0.87
N HIS A 61 4.47 -15.52 -0.55
CA HIS A 61 5.81 -15.63 -1.13
C HIS A 61 5.84 -16.75 -2.17
N VAL A 62 6.40 -16.47 -3.35
CA VAL A 62 6.48 -17.42 -4.47
C VAL A 62 7.78 -17.24 -5.26
N HIS A 63 8.39 -18.34 -5.70
CA HIS A 63 9.47 -18.25 -6.71
C HIS A 63 8.96 -17.59 -7.99
N THR A 64 9.85 -16.95 -8.74
CA THR A 64 9.57 -16.39 -10.09
C THR A 64 8.81 -17.37 -10.97
N ASP A 65 9.32 -18.59 -11.07
CA ASP A 65 8.73 -19.69 -11.82
C ASP A 65 7.37 -20.17 -11.28
N CYS A 66 7.09 -19.92 -10.01
CA CYS A 66 5.87 -20.35 -9.36
C CYS A 66 4.73 -19.31 -9.45
N VAL A 67 5.02 -18.06 -9.81
CA VAL A 67 4.02 -16.99 -9.93
C VAL A 67 2.82 -17.37 -10.80
N PRO A 68 2.98 -18.00 -11.98
CA PRO A 68 1.85 -18.37 -12.83
C PRO A 68 0.90 -19.41 -12.21
N PHE A 69 1.35 -20.13 -11.18
CA PHE A 69 0.58 -21.19 -10.49
C PHE A 69 0.01 -20.74 -9.14
N ALA A 70 0.33 -19.52 -8.70
CA ALA A 70 -0.26 -18.95 -7.49
C ALA A 70 -1.76 -18.68 -7.71
N CYS A 71 -2.59 -19.12 -6.77
CA CYS A 71 -4.03 -18.91 -6.84
C CYS A 71 -4.38 -17.44 -6.58
N SER A 72 -5.37 -16.88 -7.30
CA SER A 72 -5.89 -15.52 -7.06
C SER A 72 -6.78 -15.47 -5.82
N ASP A 73 -6.17 -15.67 -4.66
CA ASP A 73 -6.82 -15.74 -3.35
C ASP A 73 -6.27 -14.67 -2.38
N CYS A 74 -5.87 -13.52 -2.91
CA CYS A 74 -5.45 -12.39 -2.09
C CYS A 74 -6.62 -11.88 -1.22
N ARG A 75 -6.29 -11.01 -0.26
CA ARG A 75 -7.26 -10.50 0.71
C ARG A 75 -8.29 -9.59 0.02
N GLN A 76 -9.57 -9.92 0.15
CA GLN A 76 -10.66 -9.02 -0.27
C GLN A 76 -10.68 -7.80 0.66
N CYS A 77 -10.44 -6.60 0.12
CA CYS A 77 -10.31 -5.36 0.89
C CYS A 77 -11.41 -4.33 0.60
N HIS A 78 -12.32 -4.63 -0.34
CA HIS A 78 -13.48 -3.80 -0.70
C HIS A 78 -14.54 -4.66 -1.39
N GLN A 79 -15.75 -4.11 -1.45
CA GLN A 79 -16.84 -4.55 -2.32
C GLN A 79 -16.60 -4.05 -3.74
N ASP A 80 -16.60 -4.97 -4.71
CA ASP A 80 -16.54 -4.68 -6.14
C ASP A 80 -17.89 -5.10 -6.75
N GLY A 81 -18.90 -4.22 -6.63
CA GLY A 81 -20.28 -4.49 -7.03
C GLY A 81 -21.17 -5.18 -5.98
N HIS A 82 -21.98 -6.15 -6.42
CA HIS A 82 -23.19 -6.67 -5.74
C HIS A 82 -23.00 -7.57 -4.51
N GLN A 83 -21.82 -7.58 -3.90
CA GLN A 83 -21.55 -8.47 -2.77
C GLN A 83 -21.79 -7.75 -1.45
N ASP A 84 -22.99 -7.87 -0.89
CA ASP A 84 -23.23 -7.52 0.51
C ASP A 84 -22.96 -8.72 1.41
N HIS A 85 -21.91 -8.60 2.23
CA HIS A 85 -21.51 -9.61 3.20
C HIS A 85 -21.89 -9.10 4.59
N ASP A 86 -22.84 -9.77 5.24
CA ASP A 86 -23.30 -9.40 6.58
C ASP A 86 -22.26 -9.80 7.67
N THR A 87 -21.45 -10.82 7.39
CA THR A 87 -20.46 -11.40 8.33
C THR A 87 -19.10 -11.59 7.67
N TYR A 88 -18.03 -11.13 8.33
CA TYR A 88 -16.66 -11.25 7.83
C TYR A 88 -16.02 -12.57 8.25
N HIS A 89 -15.49 -13.32 7.29
CA HIS A 89 -14.80 -14.59 7.58
C HIS A 89 -13.30 -14.40 7.73
N HIS A 90 -12.65 -15.32 8.45
CA HIS A 90 -11.20 -15.38 8.49
C HIS A 90 -10.60 -15.60 7.09
N HIS A 91 -9.64 -14.75 6.70
CA HIS A 91 -8.81 -14.96 5.51
C HIS A 91 -7.56 -15.75 5.91
N TRP A 92 -7.58 -17.08 5.76
CA TRP A 92 -6.47 -17.93 6.19
C TRP A 92 -5.36 -18.03 5.14
N ARG A 93 -4.11 -17.86 5.56
CA ARG A 93 -2.90 -18.05 4.75
C ARG A 93 -1.99 -19.09 5.40
N GLU A 94 -1.42 -19.97 4.57
CA GLU A 94 -0.51 -21.02 5.03
C GLU A 94 0.91 -20.47 5.28
N GLY A 95 1.47 -20.86 6.42
CA GLY A 95 2.91 -20.93 6.66
C GLY A 95 3.67 -19.62 6.79
N ASN A 96 4.99 -19.72 6.60
CA ASN A 96 5.99 -18.64 6.79
C ASN A 96 5.93 -17.97 8.18
N LEU A 97 5.41 -18.69 9.17
CA LEU A 97 5.27 -18.28 10.57
C LEU A 97 6.61 -18.42 11.31
N SER A 98 6.77 -17.63 12.39
CA SER A 98 7.87 -17.81 13.33
C SER A 98 7.83 -19.22 13.94
N SER A 99 8.98 -19.83 14.21
CA SER A 99 9.08 -21.13 14.91
C SER A 99 8.43 -21.09 16.31
N ASN A 100 8.33 -19.90 16.90
CA ASN A 100 7.69 -19.69 18.21
C ASN A 100 6.19 -19.38 18.11
N ALA A 101 5.61 -19.39 16.90
CA ALA A 101 4.17 -19.19 16.69
C ALA A 101 3.35 -20.24 17.45
N ARG A 102 2.34 -19.81 18.21
CA ARG A 102 1.47 -20.69 19.01
C ARG A 102 0.07 -20.74 18.44
N CYS A 103 -0.50 -21.94 18.37
CA CYS A 103 -1.87 -22.15 17.92
C CYS A 103 -2.87 -21.64 18.95
N GLU A 104 -3.87 -20.89 18.51
CA GLU A 104 -4.92 -20.33 19.37
C GLU A 104 -5.77 -21.41 20.04
N VAL A 105 -5.98 -22.56 19.38
CA VAL A 105 -6.83 -23.65 19.87
C VAL A 105 -6.12 -24.51 20.91
N CYS A 106 -4.95 -25.08 20.57
CA CYS A 106 -4.27 -26.04 21.45
C CYS A 106 -3.09 -25.46 22.23
N LYS A 107 -2.74 -24.18 21.99
CA LYS A 107 -1.63 -23.44 22.60
C LYS A 107 -0.21 -24.00 22.35
N LYS A 108 -0.07 -25.06 21.56
CA LYS A 108 1.21 -25.64 21.12
C LYS A 108 1.81 -24.86 19.93
N THR A 109 3.11 -25.03 19.71
CA THR A 109 3.82 -24.42 18.57
C THR A 109 3.26 -24.91 17.24
N CYS A 110 2.98 -23.98 16.32
CA CYS A 110 2.40 -24.27 15.00
C CYS A 110 3.22 -23.75 13.82
N GLY A 111 4.30 -22.99 14.08
CA GLY A 111 5.24 -22.57 13.04
C GLY A 111 6.45 -23.50 12.94
N SER A 112 7.17 -23.43 11.82
CA SER A 112 8.40 -24.18 11.57
C SER A 112 9.36 -23.36 10.72
N SER A 113 10.67 -23.52 10.98
CA SER A 113 11.75 -22.96 10.16
C SER A 113 12.20 -23.89 9.03
N GLU A 114 11.78 -25.15 9.06
CA GLU A 114 12.23 -26.20 8.13
C GLU A 114 11.21 -26.49 7.03
N VAL A 115 9.93 -26.22 7.32
CA VAL A 115 8.82 -26.48 6.39
C VAL A 115 7.75 -25.41 6.49
N LEU A 116 6.99 -25.23 5.41
CA LEU A 116 5.78 -24.43 5.41
C LEU A 116 4.73 -25.10 6.32
N SER A 117 4.39 -24.47 7.45
CA SER A 117 3.46 -25.03 8.44
C SER A 117 2.68 -23.97 9.21
N GLY A 118 1.47 -24.32 9.61
CA GLY A 118 0.52 -23.47 10.33
C GLY A 118 -0.29 -22.57 9.41
N MET A 119 -1.32 -21.95 9.97
CA MET A 119 -2.24 -21.02 9.32
C MET A 119 -2.27 -19.71 10.09
N ARG A 120 -2.34 -18.60 9.37
CA ARG A 120 -2.55 -17.26 9.93
C ARG A 120 -3.78 -16.62 9.31
N CYS A 121 -4.60 -15.98 10.11
CA CYS A 121 -5.61 -15.07 9.58
C CYS A 121 -4.99 -13.72 9.22
N GLU A 122 -5.15 -13.28 7.97
CA GLU A 122 -4.63 -12.01 7.44
C GLU A 122 -5.39 -10.75 7.91
N TRP A 123 -6.42 -10.93 8.74
CA TRP A 123 -7.18 -9.83 9.36
C TRP A 123 -6.92 -9.75 10.86
N CYS A 124 -7.32 -10.76 11.64
CA CYS A 124 -7.15 -10.73 13.09
C CYS A 124 -5.80 -11.23 13.59
N GLY A 125 -4.96 -11.82 12.73
CA GLY A 125 -3.63 -12.33 13.10
C GLY A 125 -3.63 -13.64 13.88
N ILE A 126 -4.79 -14.24 14.16
CA ILE A 126 -4.89 -15.55 14.84
C ILE A 126 -4.07 -16.59 14.09
N LEU A 127 -3.31 -17.38 14.85
CA LEU A 127 -2.50 -18.47 14.35
C LEU A 127 -3.12 -19.81 14.76
N ALA A 128 -3.12 -20.79 13.86
CA ALA A 128 -3.61 -22.12 14.17
C ALA A 128 -2.82 -23.19 13.42
N HIS A 129 -2.78 -24.43 13.93
CA HIS A 129 -2.38 -25.54 13.09
C HIS A 129 -3.37 -25.72 11.94
N VAL A 130 -2.89 -26.29 10.85
CA VAL A 130 -3.69 -26.72 9.71
C VAL A 130 -4.87 -27.63 10.13
N ALA A 131 -4.68 -28.48 11.14
CA ALA A 131 -5.75 -29.33 11.65
C ALA A 131 -6.67 -28.62 12.65
N CYS A 132 -6.23 -27.52 13.26
CA CYS A 132 -6.95 -26.82 14.32
C CYS A 132 -7.79 -25.65 13.81
N TYR A 133 -7.45 -25.02 12.68
CA TYR A 133 -8.15 -23.80 12.24
C TYR A 133 -9.64 -24.03 11.97
N THR A 134 -10.05 -25.26 11.65
CA THR A 134 -11.46 -25.64 11.46
C THR A 134 -12.28 -25.58 12.75
N ALA A 135 -11.63 -25.56 13.92
CA ALA A 135 -12.28 -25.38 15.21
C ALA A 135 -12.36 -23.90 15.64
N VAL A 136 -11.71 -22.99 14.91
CA VAL A 136 -11.86 -21.56 15.11
C VAL A 136 -13.21 -21.14 14.55
N THR A 137 -13.90 -20.24 15.24
CA THR A 137 -15.17 -19.66 14.76
C THR A 137 -14.99 -19.12 13.34
N PRO A 138 -15.95 -19.31 12.43
CA PRO A 138 -15.80 -18.87 11.05
C PRO A 138 -15.69 -17.34 10.91
N GLU A 139 -16.32 -16.60 11.84
CA GLU A 139 -16.36 -15.14 11.87
C GLU A 139 -15.08 -14.54 12.45
N CYS A 140 -14.52 -13.58 11.70
CA CYS A 140 -13.32 -12.83 12.07
C CYS A 140 -13.69 -11.51 12.72
N THR A 141 -13.21 -11.31 13.95
CA THR A 141 -13.45 -10.10 14.75
C THR A 141 -12.38 -9.02 14.57
N PHE A 142 -11.52 -9.15 13.57
CA PHE A 142 -10.35 -8.26 13.29
C PHE A 142 -9.33 -8.15 14.43
N GLY A 143 -9.48 -8.94 15.51
CA GLY A 143 -8.51 -9.03 16.59
C GLY A 143 -8.37 -7.73 17.40
N ARG A 144 -7.14 -7.44 17.85
CA ARG A 144 -6.85 -6.24 18.66
C ARG A 144 -6.95 -4.94 17.87
N LEU A 145 -6.81 -4.99 16.54
CA LEU A 145 -6.85 -3.82 15.66
C LEU A 145 -8.25 -3.49 15.16
N ARG A 146 -9.29 -4.17 15.66
CA ARG A 146 -10.67 -4.07 15.14
C ARG A 146 -11.24 -2.66 15.07
N ASN A 147 -10.86 -1.79 16.02
CA ASN A 147 -11.35 -0.42 16.05
C ASN A 147 -10.70 0.43 14.96
N MET A 148 -9.46 0.10 14.59
CA MET A 148 -8.63 0.83 13.64
C MET A 148 -8.77 0.34 12.21
N ILE A 149 -9.14 -0.92 11.99
CA ILE A 149 -9.29 -1.49 10.65
C ILE A 149 -10.58 -0.98 10.02
N LEU A 150 -10.49 -0.50 8.78
CA LEU A 150 -11.64 -0.22 7.94
C LEU A 150 -12.18 -1.54 7.35
N PRO A 151 -13.32 -2.06 7.81
CA PRO A 151 -13.78 -3.37 7.37
C PRO A 151 -14.14 -3.37 5.87
N PRO A 152 -13.81 -4.41 5.10
CA PRO A 152 -13.97 -4.39 3.64
C PRO A 152 -15.40 -4.21 3.12
N ASN A 153 -16.42 -4.56 3.91
CA ASN A 153 -17.83 -4.31 3.57
C ASN A 153 -18.22 -2.81 3.65
N CYS A 154 -17.42 -1.99 4.33
CA CYS A 154 -17.59 -0.54 4.38
C CYS A 154 -16.90 0.18 3.23
N VAL A 155 -16.12 -0.53 2.40
CA VAL A 155 -15.35 0.07 1.32
C VAL A 155 -15.89 -0.41 0.00
N ARG A 156 -16.29 0.51 -0.87
CA ARG A 156 -16.77 0.21 -2.22
C ARG A 156 -15.77 0.75 -3.23
N LEU A 157 -15.38 -0.09 -4.18
CA LEU A 157 -14.56 0.34 -5.30
C LEU A 157 -14.90 -0.49 -6.55
N PHE A 158 -15.29 0.20 -7.61
CA PHE A 158 -15.54 -0.41 -8.91
C PHE A 158 -14.22 -0.51 -9.69
N SER A 159 -13.61 -1.70 -9.68
CA SER A 159 -12.19 -1.85 -10.07
C SER A 159 -11.95 -2.66 -11.35
N ARG A 160 -12.99 -2.92 -12.15
CA ARG A 160 -12.95 -3.91 -13.25
C ARG A 160 -11.72 -3.81 -14.16
N ASN A 161 -11.32 -2.60 -14.55
CA ASN A 161 -10.18 -2.36 -15.45
C ASN A 161 -8.89 -1.98 -14.72
N PHE A 162 -8.92 -1.78 -13.40
CA PHE A 162 -7.75 -1.37 -12.64
C PHE A 162 -7.04 -2.57 -12.03
N SER A 163 -5.71 -2.61 -12.13
CA SER A 163 -4.89 -3.57 -11.38
C SER A 163 -5.12 -3.36 -9.87
N LYS A 164 -4.96 -4.41 -9.06
CA LYS A 164 -5.05 -4.25 -7.60
C LYS A 164 -3.92 -3.38 -7.05
N MET A 165 -2.78 -3.29 -7.75
CA MET A 165 -1.72 -2.34 -7.45
C MET A 165 -2.23 -0.90 -7.59
N HIS A 166 -2.89 -0.55 -8.70
CA HIS A 166 -3.52 0.76 -8.88
C HIS A 166 -4.56 1.04 -7.78
N CYS A 167 -5.44 0.08 -7.48
CA CYS A 167 -6.49 0.23 -6.48
C CYS A 167 -5.96 0.51 -5.07
N PHE A 168 -4.78 -0.02 -4.74
CA PHE A 168 -4.14 0.13 -3.43
C PHE A 168 -2.99 1.13 -3.44
N ARG A 169 -2.84 1.91 -4.52
CA ARG A 169 -1.81 2.93 -4.71
C ARG A 169 -0.40 2.36 -4.51
N ILE A 170 -0.17 1.16 -4.99
CA ILE A 170 1.12 0.50 -4.95
C ILE A 170 1.86 0.85 -6.23
N SER A 171 2.98 1.55 -6.09
CA SER A 171 3.83 1.93 -7.21
C SER A 171 4.30 0.68 -7.97
N GLU A 172 3.93 0.60 -9.25
CA GLU A 172 4.50 -0.36 -10.19
C GLU A 172 5.86 0.19 -10.59
N SER A 173 6.93 -0.25 -9.91
CA SER A 173 8.29 0.23 -10.18
C SER A 173 8.66 -0.03 -11.65
N LEU A 174 8.68 1.02 -12.46
CA LEU A 174 9.40 1.10 -13.73
C LEU A 174 10.85 1.45 -13.40
N HIS A 175 11.77 0.56 -13.79
CA HIS A 175 13.23 0.72 -13.80
C HIS A 175 13.92 0.93 -12.44
N THR A 176 14.73 -0.07 -12.06
CA THR A 176 15.86 0.11 -11.16
C THR A 176 16.92 0.90 -11.94
N GLU A 177 17.15 2.16 -11.58
CA GLU A 177 18.47 2.77 -11.78
C GLU A 177 19.48 1.90 -11.01
N PRO A 178 20.54 1.39 -11.64
CA PRO A 178 21.59 0.67 -10.94
C PRO A 178 22.35 1.67 -10.05
N ASP A 179 22.46 1.37 -8.75
CA ASP A 179 23.37 2.09 -7.87
C ASP A 179 24.80 1.96 -8.44
N GLU A 180 25.38 3.10 -8.85
CA GLU A 180 26.82 3.24 -9.12
C GLU A 180 27.56 3.22 -7.77
N ASP A 181 28.08 2.05 -7.40
CA ASP A 181 29.39 1.85 -6.76
C ASP A 181 29.50 0.42 -6.22
N ASP A 182 30.02 -0.49 -7.05
CA ASP A 182 31.09 -1.43 -6.72
C ASP A 182 31.45 -2.20 -8.00
N ASP A 183 32.60 -1.84 -8.59
CA ASP A 183 33.25 -2.54 -9.69
C ASP A 183 33.55 -4.00 -9.28
N VAL A 184 32.69 -4.94 -9.70
CA VAL A 184 33.08 -6.34 -9.97
C VAL A 184 32.23 -6.89 -11.12
N ASP A 185 32.82 -6.89 -12.31
CA ASP A 185 32.56 -7.71 -13.50
C ASP A 185 31.21 -8.46 -13.67
N GLY A 186 30.48 -8.10 -14.74
CA GLY A 186 29.77 -9.07 -15.58
C GLY A 186 28.24 -9.08 -15.52
N LEU A 187 27.61 -8.19 -16.30
CA LEU A 187 26.22 -8.33 -16.74
C LEU A 187 26.01 -9.70 -17.41
N THR A 188 25.21 -10.56 -16.80
CA THR A 188 24.63 -11.73 -17.47
C THR A 188 23.12 -11.63 -17.48
N GLN A 189 22.58 -11.40 -18.67
CA GLN A 189 21.24 -11.84 -19.05
C GLN A 189 21.05 -13.27 -18.54
N GLY A 190 19.98 -13.52 -17.80
CA GLY A 190 19.61 -14.85 -17.36
C GLY A 190 19.24 -15.71 -18.56
N SER A 191 20.25 -16.23 -19.26
CA SER A 191 20.14 -17.53 -19.91
C SER A 191 19.68 -18.50 -18.84
N ALA A 192 18.77 -19.40 -19.21
CA ALA A 192 18.50 -20.57 -18.41
C ALA A 192 19.85 -21.15 -18.02
N LYS A 193 20.17 -21.16 -16.72
CA LYS A 193 21.34 -21.87 -16.21
C LYS A 193 21.29 -23.24 -16.86
N ASP A 194 22.27 -23.51 -17.72
CA ASP A 194 22.59 -24.83 -18.19
C ASP A 194 22.66 -25.70 -16.95
N ALA A 195 21.58 -26.45 -16.73
CA ALA A 195 21.61 -27.57 -15.83
C ALA A 195 22.72 -28.43 -16.41
N GLN A 196 23.83 -28.49 -15.69
CA GLN A 196 24.96 -29.39 -15.91
C GLN A 196 24.37 -30.69 -16.46
N ILE A 197 24.54 -30.90 -17.77
CA ILE A 197 24.03 -32.07 -18.46
C ILE A 197 24.81 -33.22 -17.84
N SER A 198 24.21 -33.91 -16.87
CA SER A 198 24.69 -35.24 -16.52
C SER A 198 24.52 -36.04 -17.80
N THR A 199 25.64 -36.44 -18.40
CA THR A 199 25.71 -37.38 -19.51
C THR A 199 25.31 -38.77 -19.05
N ASP A 200 24.11 -38.87 -18.48
CA ASP A 200 23.43 -40.13 -18.23
C ASP A 200 22.74 -40.47 -19.57
N SER A 201 23.42 -41.26 -20.40
CA SER A 201 23.06 -41.57 -21.81
C SER A 201 21.67 -42.21 -21.97
N SER A 202 20.99 -42.52 -20.86
CA SER A 202 19.69 -43.17 -20.75
C SER A 202 18.48 -42.22 -20.79
N LYS A 203 18.67 -40.92 -20.52
CA LYS A 203 17.58 -39.92 -20.42
C LYS A 203 17.63 -38.91 -21.56
N GLN A 204 16.47 -38.35 -21.90
CA GLN A 204 16.30 -37.25 -22.84
C GLN A 204 15.54 -36.11 -22.17
N THR A 205 15.86 -34.88 -22.57
CA THR A 205 15.22 -33.67 -22.07
C THR A 205 14.35 -33.06 -23.17
N LEU A 206 13.10 -32.75 -22.87
CA LEU A 206 12.12 -32.23 -23.83
C LEU A 206 11.61 -30.86 -23.37
N LYS A 207 11.46 -29.91 -24.31
CA LYS A 207 10.78 -28.63 -24.06
C LYS A 207 9.28 -28.84 -24.26
N ILE A 208 8.50 -28.51 -23.25
CA ILE A 208 7.05 -28.70 -23.24
C ILE A 208 6.38 -27.34 -23.14
N PHE A 209 5.42 -27.07 -24.01
CA PHE A 209 4.53 -25.92 -23.98
C PHE A 209 3.12 -26.37 -23.57
N ASP A 210 2.42 -25.58 -22.76
CA ASP A 210 1.05 -25.89 -22.33
C ASP A 210 -0.04 -25.28 -23.23
N GLY A 211 0.32 -24.58 -24.30
CA GLY A 211 -0.67 -24.00 -25.22
C GLY A 211 -0.10 -22.94 -26.16
N ASN A 212 -0.98 -22.31 -26.95
CA ASN A 212 -0.60 -21.32 -27.96
C ASN A 212 0.04 -20.07 -27.36
N ASP A 213 -0.44 -19.60 -26.20
CA ASP A 213 0.11 -18.40 -25.55
C ASP A 213 1.55 -18.66 -25.07
N ALA A 214 1.80 -19.83 -24.50
CA ALA A 214 3.12 -20.26 -24.07
C ALA A 214 4.11 -20.35 -25.24
N VAL A 215 3.65 -20.84 -26.41
CA VAL A 215 4.46 -20.84 -27.63
C VAL A 215 4.76 -19.40 -28.09
N LYS A 216 3.73 -18.54 -28.17
CA LYS A 216 3.89 -17.12 -28.59
C LYS A 216 4.88 -16.36 -27.70
N ARG A 217 4.91 -16.66 -26.40
CA ARG A 217 5.82 -16.04 -25.42
C ARG A 217 7.14 -16.78 -25.24
N ASN A 218 7.35 -17.89 -25.96
CA ASN A 218 8.47 -18.81 -25.78
C ASN A 218 8.67 -19.27 -24.32
N GLN A 219 7.58 -19.55 -23.61
CA GLN A 219 7.58 -20.01 -22.21
C GLN A 219 7.32 -21.52 -22.15
N PHE A 220 8.38 -22.30 -21.97
CA PHE A 220 8.30 -23.76 -21.86
C PHE A 220 8.78 -24.27 -20.50
N ARG A 221 8.46 -25.53 -20.22
CA ARG A 221 9.03 -26.31 -19.11
C ARG A 221 9.85 -27.46 -19.66
N LEU A 222 10.97 -27.75 -19.01
CA LEU A 222 11.78 -28.92 -19.33
C LEU A 222 11.27 -30.13 -18.54
N ILE A 223 11.15 -31.26 -19.21
CA ILE A 223 10.97 -32.56 -18.58
C ILE A 223 12.14 -33.47 -18.96
N SER A 224 12.55 -34.35 -18.03
CA SER A 224 13.57 -35.36 -18.28
C SER A 224 12.93 -36.74 -18.15
N VAL A 225 12.89 -37.48 -19.25
CA VAL A 225 12.27 -38.82 -19.35
C VAL A 225 13.27 -39.83 -19.91
N PRO A 226 13.17 -41.13 -19.56
CA PRO A 226 13.96 -42.17 -20.21
C PRO A 226 13.76 -42.16 -21.74
N ARG A 227 14.79 -42.49 -22.52
CA ARG A 227 14.67 -42.57 -24.00
C ARG A 227 13.68 -43.64 -24.47
N ILE A 228 13.42 -44.64 -23.64
CA ILE A 228 12.47 -45.74 -23.88
C ILE A 228 11.06 -45.45 -23.33
N ALA A 229 10.81 -44.23 -22.83
CA ALA A 229 9.53 -43.88 -22.21
C ALA A 229 8.36 -43.98 -23.21
N LYS A 230 7.22 -44.50 -22.75
CA LYS A 230 5.99 -44.53 -23.55
C LYS A 230 5.39 -43.13 -23.66
N ASN A 231 4.62 -42.86 -24.71
CA ASN A 231 3.96 -41.57 -24.92
C ASN A 231 3.16 -41.12 -23.67
N GLU A 232 2.41 -42.05 -23.08
CA GLU A 232 1.68 -41.84 -21.82
C GLU A 232 2.57 -41.31 -20.68
N GLU A 233 3.73 -41.91 -20.45
CA GLU A 233 4.67 -41.49 -19.40
C GLU A 233 5.25 -40.08 -19.67
N VAL A 234 5.44 -39.72 -20.95
CA VAL A 234 5.89 -38.39 -21.35
C VAL A 234 4.77 -37.37 -21.13
N VAL A 235 3.52 -37.69 -21.48
CA VAL A 235 2.34 -36.86 -21.21
C VAL A 235 2.16 -36.66 -19.71
N GLU A 236 2.29 -37.71 -18.89
CA GLU A 236 2.21 -37.60 -17.43
C GLU A 236 3.26 -36.63 -16.88
N ALA A 237 4.52 -36.78 -17.31
CA ALA A 237 5.61 -35.90 -16.91
C ALA A 237 5.35 -34.45 -17.34
N ALA A 238 4.78 -34.26 -18.53
CA ALA A 238 4.38 -32.97 -19.08
C ALA A 238 3.24 -32.32 -18.26
N LEU A 239 2.16 -33.05 -17.93
CA LEU A 239 1.07 -32.52 -17.09
C LEU A 239 1.57 -32.14 -15.69
N ARG A 240 2.46 -32.96 -15.13
CA ARG A 240 3.02 -32.77 -13.78
C ARG A 240 3.89 -31.53 -13.66
N THR A 241 4.67 -31.16 -14.69
CA THR A 241 5.48 -29.92 -14.68
C THR A 241 4.63 -28.64 -14.69
N TYR A 242 3.36 -28.75 -15.12
CA TYR A 242 2.38 -27.68 -15.12
C TYR A 242 1.36 -27.76 -13.96
N TYR A 243 1.56 -28.66 -12.98
CA TYR A 243 0.63 -28.88 -11.87
C TYR A 243 -0.81 -29.23 -12.32
N ILE A 244 -0.94 -29.98 -13.41
CA ILE A 244 -2.22 -30.52 -13.88
C ILE A 244 -2.34 -31.96 -13.39
N ASN A 245 -3.49 -32.31 -12.81
CA ASN A 245 -3.76 -33.61 -12.20
C ASN A 245 -4.96 -34.27 -12.88
N ASP A 246 -4.91 -34.27 -14.20
CA ASP A 246 -5.93 -34.83 -15.08
C ASP A 246 -5.42 -36.16 -15.63
N ASP A 247 -6.32 -36.98 -16.18
CA ASP A 247 -5.94 -38.27 -16.75
C ASP A 247 -5.09 -38.07 -18.01
N GLN A 248 -3.89 -38.67 -18.07
CA GLN A 248 -2.99 -38.58 -19.21
C GLN A 248 -3.64 -39.05 -20.53
N GLN A 249 -4.63 -39.94 -20.46
CA GLN A 249 -5.34 -40.45 -21.64
C GLN A 249 -6.15 -39.36 -22.34
N ASP A 250 -6.53 -38.30 -21.63
CA ASP A 250 -7.26 -37.15 -22.17
C ASP A 250 -6.37 -36.16 -22.93
N TYR A 251 -5.06 -36.41 -23.00
CA TYR A 251 -4.10 -35.49 -23.58
C TYR A 251 -3.20 -36.18 -24.61
N GLU A 252 -2.61 -35.35 -25.47
CA GLU A 252 -1.63 -35.76 -26.46
C GLU A 252 -0.54 -34.70 -26.62
N LEU A 253 0.62 -35.12 -27.11
CA LEU A 253 1.74 -34.24 -27.47
C LEU A 253 1.77 -34.09 -28.98
N GLN A 254 1.75 -32.83 -29.44
CA GLN A 254 1.91 -32.49 -30.86
C GLN A 254 3.29 -31.87 -31.09
N THR A 255 3.90 -32.17 -32.23
CA THR A 255 5.22 -31.66 -32.61
C THR A 255 5.14 -30.19 -33.02
N PHE A 256 6.15 -29.41 -32.63
CA PHE A 256 6.27 -27.99 -32.96
C PHE A 256 7.21 -27.78 -34.16
N THR A 257 6.72 -27.18 -35.25
CA THR A 257 7.55 -26.61 -36.32
C THR A 257 7.26 -25.11 -36.45
N GLN A 258 8.33 -24.29 -36.41
CA GLN A 258 8.27 -22.82 -36.32
C GLN A 258 7.56 -22.14 -37.51
N GLN A 259 7.33 -22.86 -38.61
CA GLN A 259 6.65 -22.37 -39.83
C GLN A 259 5.11 -22.26 -39.70
N ALA A 260 4.48 -22.84 -38.66
CA ALA A 260 3.03 -22.89 -38.54
C ALA A 260 2.36 -21.63 -37.98
N LEU A 261 3.10 -20.63 -37.48
CA LEU A 261 2.54 -19.41 -36.88
C LEU A 261 2.39 -18.23 -37.85
N LEU A 262 2.80 -18.38 -39.12
CA LEU A 262 2.60 -17.38 -40.17
C LEU A 262 1.34 -17.65 -41.03
N SER A 263 0.54 -18.67 -40.69
CA SER A 263 -0.59 -19.14 -41.51
C SER A 263 -1.93 -19.14 -40.76
N ASP A 264 -2.18 -18.17 -39.88
CA ASP A 264 -3.53 -17.94 -39.30
C ASP A 264 -4.42 -17.06 -40.21
N ASP A 265 -4.20 -17.10 -41.54
CA ASP A 265 -5.19 -16.75 -42.55
C ASP A 265 -5.35 -17.97 -43.47
N ILE A 266 -6.35 -18.82 -43.21
CA ILE A 266 -7.19 -19.50 -44.22
C ILE A 266 -8.24 -20.32 -43.46
N ILE A 267 -9.44 -19.76 -43.42
CA ILE A 267 -10.69 -20.51 -43.37
C ILE A 267 -10.74 -21.39 -44.63
N ASN A 268 -11.08 -22.67 -44.46
CA ASN A 268 -11.29 -23.71 -45.50
C ASN A 268 -10.05 -24.49 -45.98
N ARG A 269 -9.89 -25.70 -45.43
CA ARG A 269 -9.73 -26.91 -46.25
C ARG A 269 -10.48 -28.08 -45.61
N ASN A 270 -11.56 -28.48 -46.27
CA ASN A 270 -12.12 -29.82 -46.21
C ASN A 270 -11.17 -30.80 -46.93
N ASP A 271 -11.23 -32.06 -46.50
CA ASP A 271 -10.74 -33.27 -47.17
C ASP A 271 -9.25 -33.35 -47.50
N ALA A 272 -8.50 -34.00 -46.61
CA ALA A 272 -7.51 -35.02 -46.98
C ALA A 272 -7.23 -35.91 -45.76
N SER A 273 -7.71 -37.14 -45.86
CA SER A 273 -7.34 -38.27 -45.01
C SER A 273 -5.86 -38.59 -45.16
N GLU A 274 -5.06 -38.39 -44.11
CA GLU A 274 -3.77 -39.05 -43.95
C GLU A 274 -3.84 -40.04 -42.78
N GLU A 275 -3.61 -41.31 -43.09
CA GLU A 275 -3.64 -42.44 -42.18
C GLU A 275 -2.54 -42.33 -41.10
N ILE A 276 -2.93 -42.45 -39.83
CA ILE A 276 -2.02 -42.58 -38.69
C ILE A 276 -1.65 -44.07 -38.54
N CYS A 277 -0.40 -44.42 -38.80
CA CYS A 277 0.18 -45.70 -38.37
C CYS A 277 0.45 -45.68 -36.85
N PRO A 278 -0.06 -46.63 -36.05
CA PRO A 278 0.25 -46.75 -34.63
C PRO A 278 1.51 -47.59 -34.45
N GLY A 279 2.69 -46.96 -34.43
CA GLY A 279 3.93 -47.69 -34.17
C GLY A 279 5.17 -46.82 -34.16
N SER A 280 5.74 -46.63 -32.97
CA SER A 280 7.05 -46.00 -32.71
C SER A 280 7.17 -44.51 -33.07
N VAL A 281 7.21 -43.66 -32.04
CA VAL A 281 7.40 -42.20 -32.11
C VAL A 281 8.81 -41.78 -32.58
N PHE A 282 9.74 -42.71 -32.81
CA PHE A 282 11.17 -42.36 -32.93
C PHE A 282 11.85 -42.94 -34.18
N ARG A 283 12.05 -42.09 -35.19
CA ARG A 283 13.23 -42.11 -36.07
C ARG A 283 13.62 -40.70 -36.59
N GLU A 284 14.92 -40.42 -36.44
CA GLU A 284 15.81 -39.50 -37.20
C GLU A 284 15.79 -37.97 -37.10
N SER A 285 14.85 -37.32 -36.42
CA SER A 285 15.13 -36.02 -35.78
C SER A 285 14.08 -35.74 -34.71
N VAL A 286 14.48 -35.73 -33.44
CA VAL A 286 13.54 -35.46 -32.35
C VAL A 286 13.23 -33.96 -32.38
N PRO A 287 11.98 -33.51 -32.60
CA PRO A 287 11.64 -32.12 -32.37
C PRO A 287 11.87 -31.83 -30.88
N GLU A 288 12.75 -30.88 -30.59
CA GLU A 288 13.14 -30.53 -29.22
C GLU A 288 11.99 -29.93 -28.39
N ALA A 289 10.88 -29.60 -29.05
CA ALA A 289 9.74 -28.87 -28.52
C ALA A 289 8.41 -29.57 -28.85
N TRP A 290 7.56 -29.68 -27.84
CA TRP A 290 6.24 -30.30 -27.92
C TRP A 290 5.20 -29.40 -27.27
N ILE A 291 3.98 -29.44 -27.79
CA ILE A 291 2.82 -28.78 -27.19
C ILE A 291 1.83 -29.81 -26.66
N ILE A 292 1.41 -29.67 -25.40
CA ILE A 292 0.38 -30.53 -24.81
C ILE A 292 -0.99 -30.02 -25.28
N ARG A 293 -1.84 -30.93 -25.78
CA ARG A 293 -3.23 -30.65 -26.15
C ARG A 293 -4.18 -31.58 -25.42
N ALA A 294 -5.34 -31.05 -25.04
CA ALA A 294 -6.46 -31.88 -24.61
C ALA A 294 -7.15 -32.48 -25.84
N LYS A 295 -7.45 -33.77 -25.79
CA LYS A 295 -8.23 -34.46 -26.82
C LYS A 295 -9.66 -33.93 -26.84
N PRO A 296 -10.28 -33.82 -28.02
CA PRO A 296 -11.66 -33.34 -28.13
C PRO A 296 -12.62 -34.32 -27.45
N LYS A 297 -13.53 -33.78 -26.63
CA LYS A 297 -14.63 -34.54 -26.02
C LYS A 297 -15.95 -34.05 -26.60
N ASP A 298 -16.88 -34.98 -26.83
CA ASP A 298 -18.24 -34.66 -27.30
C ASP A 298 -19.13 -34.11 -26.18
N HIS A 299 -18.75 -34.38 -24.92
CA HIS A 299 -19.43 -33.91 -23.74
C HIS A 299 -18.41 -33.52 -22.65
N GLU A 300 -18.76 -32.53 -21.85
CA GLU A 300 -17.92 -32.05 -20.75
C GLU A 300 -18.75 -31.73 -19.49
N VAL A 301 -18.09 -31.63 -18.34
CA VAL A 301 -18.73 -31.20 -17.09
C VAL A 301 -18.31 -29.76 -16.79
N LEU A 302 -19.26 -28.85 -16.85
CA LEU A 302 -19.08 -27.44 -16.52
C LEU A 302 -19.42 -27.18 -15.06
N ARG A 303 -18.56 -26.43 -14.34
CA ARG A 303 -18.81 -25.99 -12.97
C ARG A 303 -19.26 -24.54 -12.95
N ILE A 304 -20.48 -24.29 -12.47
CA ILE A 304 -21.08 -22.96 -12.38
C ILE A 304 -21.10 -22.47 -10.95
N TYR A 305 -20.49 -21.31 -10.72
CA TYR A 305 -20.35 -20.69 -9.40
C TYR A 305 -21.42 -19.61 -9.21
N PRO A 306 -22.25 -19.70 -8.17
CA PRO A 306 -23.24 -18.68 -7.85
C PRO A 306 -22.58 -17.47 -7.18
N ALA A 307 -22.60 -16.30 -7.81
CA ALA A 307 -21.87 -15.13 -7.31
C ALA A 307 -22.44 -14.51 -6.01
N TRP A 308 -23.69 -14.85 -5.64
CA TRP A 308 -24.44 -14.27 -4.51
C TRP A 308 -24.79 -15.28 -3.40
N LEU A 309 -24.46 -16.56 -3.55
CA LEU A 309 -24.83 -17.55 -2.53
C LEU A 309 -23.91 -17.43 -1.30
N LYS A 310 -24.54 -17.12 -0.17
CA LYS A 310 -23.89 -16.82 1.11
C LYS A 310 -23.26 -18.08 1.75
N ILE A 311 -23.91 -19.26 1.65
CA ILE A 311 -23.49 -20.53 2.27
C ILE A 311 -24.07 -21.73 1.48
N GLY A 312 -23.36 -22.87 1.41
CA GLY A 312 -23.99 -24.20 1.20
C GLY A 312 -23.61 -24.99 -0.06
N MET A 313 -23.23 -24.34 -1.17
CA MET A 313 -22.68 -25.03 -2.36
C MET A 313 -21.60 -24.18 -3.02
N ALA A 314 -20.42 -24.77 -3.28
CA ALA A 314 -19.31 -24.07 -3.93
C ALA A 314 -19.59 -23.81 -5.42
N TYR A 315 -20.22 -24.77 -6.10
CA TYR A 315 -20.61 -24.71 -7.51
C TYR A 315 -21.67 -25.78 -7.81
N ILE A 316 -22.36 -25.63 -8.94
CA ILE A 316 -23.21 -26.65 -9.56
C ILE A 316 -22.45 -27.27 -10.74
N SER A 317 -22.53 -28.59 -10.91
CA SER A 317 -21.96 -29.28 -12.07
C SER A 317 -23.04 -29.64 -13.08
N LEU A 318 -22.83 -29.25 -14.33
CA LEU A 318 -23.72 -29.56 -15.45
C LEU A 318 -22.98 -30.29 -16.55
N ARG A 319 -23.65 -31.23 -17.22
CA ARG A 319 -23.11 -31.90 -18.40
C ARG A 319 -23.48 -31.10 -19.64
N ILE A 320 -22.48 -30.61 -20.37
CA ILE A 320 -22.66 -29.86 -21.61
C ILE A 320 -22.30 -30.72 -22.82
N ASN A 321 -22.95 -30.44 -23.95
CA ASN A 321 -22.73 -31.07 -25.25
C ASN A 321 -22.47 -30.02 -26.34
N LYS A 322 -22.40 -30.43 -27.62
CA LYS A 322 -22.13 -29.54 -28.75
C LYS A 322 -23.19 -28.47 -29.02
N GLU A 323 -24.41 -28.65 -28.49
CA GLU A 323 -25.55 -27.76 -28.68
C GLU A 323 -25.78 -26.82 -27.48
N SER A 324 -25.02 -27.02 -26.39
CA SER A 324 -25.18 -26.25 -25.15
C SER A 324 -24.70 -24.81 -25.32
N THR A 325 -25.62 -23.85 -25.25
CA THR A 325 -25.36 -22.41 -25.30
C THR A 325 -25.28 -21.81 -23.90
N THR A 326 -24.73 -20.62 -23.76
CA THR A 326 -24.80 -19.82 -22.52
C THR A 326 -26.23 -19.74 -21.98
N ARG A 327 -27.20 -19.43 -22.85
CA ARG A 327 -28.62 -19.31 -22.47
C ARG A 327 -29.21 -20.63 -21.99
N SER A 328 -28.87 -21.76 -22.62
CA SER A 328 -29.35 -23.08 -22.17
C SER A 328 -28.77 -23.44 -20.80
N VAL A 329 -27.49 -23.14 -20.56
CA VAL A 329 -26.83 -23.34 -19.26
C VAL A 329 -27.50 -22.51 -18.17
N ILE A 330 -27.75 -21.22 -18.40
CA ILE A 330 -28.44 -20.36 -17.42
C ILE A 330 -29.83 -20.94 -17.08
N LYS A 331 -30.58 -21.37 -18.10
CA LYS A 331 -31.92 -21.97 -17.93
C LYS A 331 -31.90 -23.24 -17.07
N GLU A 332 -30.85 -24.05 -17.16
CA GLU A 332 -30.69 -25.28 -16.38
C GLU A 332 -30.19 -25.02 -14.95
N VAL A 333 -29.32 -24.01 -14.76
CA VAL A 333 -28.76 -23.66 -13.45
C VAL A 333 -29.77 -22.99 -12.52
N LEU A 334 -30.60 -22.07 -13.03
CA LEU A 334 -31.48 -21.25 -12.18
C LEU A 334 -32.44 -22.08 -11.31
N PRO A 335 -33.10 -23.14 -11.83
CA PRO A 335 -33.93 -24.03 -11.01
C PRO A 335 -33.17 -24.72 -9.88
N LEU A 336 -31.93 -25.14 -10.14
CA LEU A 336 -31.05 -25.80 -9.17
C LEU A 336 -30.58 -24.86 -8.06
N LEU A 337 -30.59 -23.54 -8.32
CA LEU A 337 -30.33 -22.48 -7.34
C LEU A 337 -31.59 -22.01 -6.59
N GLY A 338 -32.75 -22.64 -6.81
CA GLY A 338 -34.01 -22.24 -6.20
C GLY A 338 -34.60 -20.95 -6.79
N LYS A 339 -34.21 -20.57 -8.01
CA LYS A 339 -34.64 -19.35 -8.73
C LYS A 339 -35.59 -19.66 -9.89
N GLN A 340 -36.57 -20.54 -9.67
CA GLN A 340 -37.44 -21.09 -10.73
C GLN A 340 -38.40 -20.07 -11.39
N VAL A 341 -38.68 -18.94 -10.74
CA VAL A 341 -39.71 -17.96 -11.17
C VAL A 341 -39.08 -16.68 -11.75
N GLU A 342 -37.76 -16.60 -11.89
CA GLU A 342 -37.09 -15.39 -12.35
C GLU A 342 -36.81 -15.39 -13.86
N CYS A 343 -36.89 -14.21 -14.49
CA CYS A 343 -36.59 -14.04 -15.90
C CYS A 343 -35.10 -14.36 -16.19
N ILE A 344 -34.85 -15.19 -17.20
CA ILE A 344 -33.49 -15.58 -17.64
C ILE A 344 -32.65 -14.35 -18.01
N ASP A 345 -33.25 -13.34 -18.64
CA ASP A 345 -32.56 -12.14 -19.10
C ASP A 345 -32.05 -11.24 -17.93
N ASN A 346 -32.49 -11.54 -16.70
CA ASN A 346 -31.94 -10.96 -15.48
C ASN A 346 -30.63 -11.61 -15.04
N TYR A 347 -30.08 -12.55 -15.81
CA TYR A 347 -28.87 -13.28 -15.47
C TYR A 347 -27.90 -13.34 -16.63
N LYS A 348 -26.61 -13.39 -16.31
CA LYS A 348 -25.52 -13.51 -17.27
C LYS A 348 -24.54 -14.57 -16.80
N LEU A 349 -23.92 -15.24 -17.76
CA LEU A 349 -22.79 -16.12 -17.51
C LEU A 349 -21.49 -15.33 -17.71
N VAL A 350 -20.61 -15.38 -16.73
CA VAL A 350 -19.35 -14.64 -16.71
C VAL A 350 -18.20 -15.61 -16.58
N GLU A 351 -17.33 -15.62 -17.58
CA GLU A 351 -16.02 -16.25 -17.49
C GLU A 351 -15.09 -15.38 -16.63
N VAL A 352 -14.43 -16.02 -15.67
CA VAL A 352 -13.48 -15.40 -14.76
C VAL A 352 -12.17 -16.17 -14.82
N PHE A 353 -11.16 -15.57 -15.44
CA PHE A 353 -9.80 -16.08 -15.44
C PHE A 353 -9.05 -15.57 -14.20
N MET A 354 -8.61 -16.49 -13.36
CA MET A 354 -7.94 -16.23 -12.08
C MET A 354 -6.42 -16.24 -12.24
N GLY A 355 -5.90 -15.22 -12.92
CA GLY A 355 -4.46 -14.98 -12.97
C GLY A 355 -3.92 -14.47 -11.63
N SER A 356 -2.70 -14.87 -11.27
CA SER A 356 -2.12 -14.52 -9.98
C SER A 356 -1.92 -13.01 -9.79
N LYS A 357 -1.61 -12.28 -10.86
CA LYS A 357 -1.44 -10.80 -10.90
C LYS A 357 -2.71 -10.04 -11.29
N GLN A 358 -3.66 -10.69 -11.96
CA GLN A 358 -4.88 -10.06 -12.46
C GLN A 358 -6.03 -11.06 -12.54
N VAL A 359 -7.22 -10.64 -12.14
CA VAL A 359 -8.46 -11.40 -12.36
C VAL A 359 -9.22 -10.75 -13.50
N GLN A 360 -9.38 -11.46 -14.60
CA GLN A 360 -10.08 -10.97 -15.79
C GLN A 360 -11.52 -11.52 -15.81
N ARG A 361 -12.47 -10.69 -16.24
CA ARG A 361 -13.91 -11.03 -16.27
C ARG A 361 -14.51 -10.70 -17.62
N MET A 362 -15.08 -11.70 -18.26
CA MET A 362 -15.73 -11.60 -19.57
C MET A 362 -17.17 -12.11 -19.47
N VAL A 363 -18.13 -11.27 -19.87
CA VAL A 363 -19.52 -11.70 -20.00
C VAL A 363 -19.62 -12.47 -21.30
N LEU A 364 -20.18 -13.69 -21.25
CA LEU A 364 -20.38 -14.52 -22.43
C LEU A 364 -21.65 -14.12 -23.18
N ASP A 365 -21.65 -14.27 -24.49
CA ASP A 365 -22.84 -14.05 -25.32
C ASP A 365 -23.86 -15.18 -25.09
N ASP A 366 -25.15 -14.85 -25.14
CA ASP A 366 -26.26 -15.79 -24.91
C ASP A 366 -26.24 -17.00 -25.85
N GLN A 367 -25.78 -16.81 -27.09
CA GLN A 367 -25.73 -17.85 -28.13
C GLN A 367 -24.36 -18.53 -28.23
N GLU A 368 -23.39 -18.09 -27.43
CA GLU A 368 -22.06 -18.69 -27.44
C GLU A 368 -22.11 -20.17 -27.03
N LEU A 369 -21.51 -21.04 -27.85
CA LEU A 369 -21.41 -22.46 -27.59
C LEU A 369 -20.32 -22.72 -26.56
N ILE A 370 -20.71 -23.19 -25.38
CA ILE A 370 -19.78 -23.34 -24.25
C ILE A 370 -18.65 -24.32 -24.58
N ILE A 371 -18.93 -25.40 -25.34
CA ILE A 371 -17.91 -26.37 -25.73
C ILE A 371 -16.79 -25.73 -26.58
N ASN A 372 -17.12 -24.77 -27.45
CA ASN A 372 -16.14 -24.08 -28.27
C ASN A 372 -15.30 -23.16 -27.40
N ARG A 373 -15.94 -22.45 -26.47
CA ARG A 373 -15.23 -21.61 -25.51
C ARG A 373 -14.24 -22.39 -24.65
N LEU A 374 -14.63 -23.57 -24.15
CA LEU A 374 -13.73 -24.45 -23.39
C LEU A 374 -12.56 -24.96 -24.24
N LYS A 375 -12.80 -25.28 -25.52
CA LYS A 375 -11.73 -25.64 -26.46
C LYS A 375 -10.76 -24.49 -26.68
N ASP A 376 -11.24 -23.26 -26.83
CA ASP A 376 -10.40 -22.09 -27.05
C ASP A 376 -9.53 -21.79 -25.83
N ILE A 377 -10.09 -21.92 -24.61
CA ILE A 377 -9.33 -21.81 -23.37
C ILE A 377 -8.20 -22.86 -23.34
N ARG A 378 -8.48 -24.13 -23.61
CA ARG A 378 -7.45 -25.20 -23.62
C ARG A 378 -6.43 -25.06 -24.74
N LYS A 379 -6.83 -24.55 -25.91
CA LYS A 379 -5.90 -24.22 -27.00
C LYS A 379 -4.94 -23.09 -26.60
N THR A 380 -5.44 -22.13 -25.84
CA THR A 380 -4.66 -21.00 -25.34
C THR A 380 -3.65 -21.49 -24.30
N SER A 381 -4.11 -22.22 -23.30
CA SER A 381 -3.29 -22.91 -22.30
C SER A 381 -4.13 -24.00 -21.60
N ILE A 382 -3.64 -25.23 -21.55
CA ILE A 382 -4.31 -26.30 -20.80
C ILE A 382 -4.37 -26.00 -19.30
N ARG A 383 -3.41 -25.23 -18.77
CA ARG A 383 -3.41 -24.77 -17.37
C ARG A 383 -4.49 -23.72 -17.13
N GLN A 384 -4.73 -22.83 -18.10
CA GLN A 384 -5.73 -21.78 -17.97
C GLN A 384 -7.11 -22.33 -17.64
N MET A 385 -7.46 -23.52 -18.15
CA MET A 385 -8.72 -24.19 -17.81
C MET A 385 -8.90 -24.39 -16.30
N ASN A 386 -7.86 -24.78 -15.57
CA ASN A 386 -7.90 -24.94 -14.11
C ASN A 386 -8.01 -23.61 -13.36
N GLN A 387 -7.66 -22.50 -14.01
CA GLN A 387 -7.73 -21.13 -13.48
C GLN A 387 -8.98 -20.37 -13.97
N THR A 388 -9.77 -20.96 -14.86
CA THR A 388 -11.00 -20.35 -15.37
C THR A 388 -12.22 -20.88 -14.64
N ARG A 389 -13.14 -19.97 -14.33
CA ARG A 389 -14.43 -20.27 -13.70
C ARG A 389 -15.56 -19.61 -14.45
N PHE A 390 -16.73 -20.19 -14.34
CA PHE A 390 -17.96 -19.65 -14.91
C PHE A 390 -18.89 -19.28 -13.77
N TYR A 391 -19.19 -18.00 -13.64
CA TYR A 391 -20.10 -17.48 -12.64
C TYR A 391 -21.43 -17.15 -13.27
N ILE A 392 -22.52 -17.53 -12.61
CA ILE A 392 -23.81 -16.91 -12.89
C ILE A 392 -23.91 -15.65 -12.04
N VAL A 393 -24.22 -14.53 -12.68
CA VAL A 393 -24.37 -13.21 -12.04
C VAL A 393 -25.73 -12.63 -12.38
N GLN A 394 -26.35 -11.94 -11.41
CA GLN A 394 -27.56 -11.18 -11.67
C GLN A 394 -27.21 -9.92 -12.48
N ASN A 395 -27.95 -9.68 -13.55
CA ASN A 395 -27.89 -8.53 -14.44
C ASN A 395 -28.54 -7.31 -13.77
N ASN A 396 -27.98 -6.89 -12.64
CA ASN A 396 -28.37 -5.65 -12.00
C ASN A 396 -27.76 -4.50 -12.80
N LYS A 397 -28.56 -3.50 -13.14
CA LYS A 397 -28.08 -2.24 -13.74
C LYS A 397 -27.32 -1.44 -12.68
N SER A 398 -26.15 -1.91 -12.25
CA SER A 398 -25.27 -1.12 -11.40
C SER A 398 -24.77 0.05 -12.23
N VAL A 399 -25.03 1.27 -11.76
CA VAL A 399 -24.38 2.45 -12.32
C VAL A 399 -22.89 2.31 -12.00
N VAL A 400 -22.07 2.19 -13.03
CA VAL A 400 -20.61 2.21 -12.87
C VAL A 400 -20.22 3.59 -12.35
N ARG A 401 -19.39 3.63 -11.31
CA ARG A 401 -18.86 4.88 -10.73
C ARG A 401 -17.42 4.65 -10.30
N VAL A 402 -16.47 5.15 -11.07
CA VAL A 402 -15.06 5.13 -10.71
C VAL A 402 -14.65 6.52 -10.27
N ASN A 403 -14.12 6.64 -9.06
CA ASN A 403 -13.66 7.92 -8.53
C ASN A 403 -12.15 8.05 -8.73
N LEU A 404 -11.74 9.10 -9.43
CA LEU A 404 -10.34 9.47 -9.65
C LEU A 404 -10.07 10.80 -8.97
N PHE A 405 -9.13 10.81 -8.04
CA PHE A 405 -8.53 12.04 -7.54
C PHE A 405 -7.46 12.50 -8.53
N VAL A 406 -7.53 13.75 -8.98
CA VAL A 406 -6.56 14.36 -9.89
C VAL A 406 -5.98 15.58 -9.21
N GLY A 407 -4.65 15.66 -9.12
CA GLY A 407 -3.96 16.84 -8.60
C GLY A 407 -2.78 17.24 -9.47
N GLY A 408 -2.13 18.33 -9.07
CA GLY A 408 -1.10 19.00 -9.87
C GLY A 408 -1.64 20.05 -10.83
N LEU A 409 -2.94 20.39 -10.74
CA LEU A 409 -3.54 21.47 -11.50
C LEU A 409 -3.15 22.83 -10.90
N PRO A 410 -3.31 23.94 -11.64
CA PRO A 410 -3.07 25.27 -11.09
C PRO A 410 -4.04 25.56 -9.93
N PRO A 411 -3.58 26.14 -8.81
CA PRO A 411 -4.44 26.47 -7.68
C PRO A 411 -5.33 27.69 -7.98
N GLN A 412 -6.33 27.91 -7.13
CA GLN A 412 -7.23 29.07 -7.12
C GLN A 412 -8.10 29.24 -8.38
N LEU A 413 -8.34 28.16 -9.13
CA LEU A 413 -9.23 28.17 -10.30
C LEU A 413 -10.67 27.79 -9.92
N SER A 414 -11.62 28.19 -10.78
CA SER A 414 -13.01 27.78 -10.66
C SER A 414 -13.24 26.34 -11.13
N ALA A 415 -14.38 25.77 -10.77
CA ALA A 415 -14.78 24.43 -11.25
C ALA A 415 -14.88 24.38 -12.79
N GLU A 416 -15.30 25.47 -13.44
CA GLU A 416 -15.43 25.55 -14.88
C GLU A 416 -14.06 25.57 -15.56
N ASP A 417 -13.12 26.34 -15.03
CA ASP A 417 -11.74 26.42 -15.53
C ASP A 417 -11.05 25.06 -15.44
N TYR A 418 -11.15 24.37 -14.30
CA TYR A 418 -10.65 22.99 -14.18
C TYR A 418 -11.29 22.05 -15.21
N THR A 419 -12.60 22.19 -15.42
CA THR A 419 -13.31 21.36 -16.38
C THR A 419 -12.84 21.65 -17.82
N ASN A 420 -12.41 22.87 -18.14
CA ASN A 420 -11.86 23.23 -19.44
C ASN A 420 -10.44 22.68 -19.63
N ILE A 421 -9.56 22.86 -18.64
CA ILE A 421 -8.22 22.25 -18.64
C ILE A 421 -8.30 20.74 -18.86
N LEU A 422 -9.17 20.03 -18.12
CA LEU A 422 -9.30 18.59 -18.26
C LEU A 422 -9.88 18.17 -19.62
N LYS A 423 -10.69 19.01 -20.28
CA LYS A 423 -11.17 18.73 -21.64
C LYS A 423 -10.07 18.90 -22.67
N GLU A 424 -9.27 19.95 -22.54
CA GLU A 424 -8.19 20.28 -23.47
C GLU A 424 -7.07 19.24 -23.34
N GLU A 425 -6.61 18.98 -22.12
CA GLU A 425 -5.46 18.13 -21.87
C GLU A 425 -5.78 16.63 -21.91
N LEU A 426 -6.97 16.23 -21.43
CA LEU A 426 -7.32 14.81 -21.27
C LEU A 426 -8.44 14.33 -22.21
N ALA A 427 -9.00 15.22 -23.04
CA ALA A 427 -10.12 14.93 -23.94
C ALA A 427 -11.31 14.25 -23.23
N ILE A 428 -11.65 14.71 -22.01
CA ILE A 428 -12.72 14.09 -21.22
C ILE A 428 -14.10 14.22 -21.89
N LYS A 429 -14.90 13.14 -21.81
CA LYS A 429 -16.27 13.12 -22.34
C LYS A 429 -17.27 13.56 -21.28
N ARG A 430 -17.93 14.72 -21.49
CA ARG A 430 -18.88 15.33 -20.51
C ARG A 430 -20.03 14.42 -20.08
N ASN A 431 -20.46 13.49 -20.93
CA ASN A 431 -21.54 12.55 -20.61
C ASN A 431 -21.06 11.35 -19.75
N LEU A 432 -19.74 11.13 -19.65
CA LEU A 432 -19.14 10.02 -18.90
C LEU A 432 -18.37 10.47 -17.66
N VAL A 433 -17.92 11.72 -17.62
CA VAL A 433 -17.09 12.26 -16.55
C VAL A 433 -17.80 13.43 -15.90
N SER A 434 -17.94 13.37 -14.58
CA SER A 434 -18.49 14.44 -13.77
C SER A 434 -17.49 14.85 -12.70
N LEU A 435 -17.41 16.16 -12.43
CA LEU A 435 -16.57 16.70 -11.38
C LEU A 435 -17.41 16.76 -10.10
N ILE A 436 -17.04 15.97 -9.09
CA ILE A 436 -17.82 15.84 -7.84
C ILE A 436 -17.24 16.66 -6.68
N HIS A 437 -15.96 17.04 -6.75
CA HIS A 437 -15.32 17.86 -5.73
C HIS A 437 -14.18 18.71 -6.28
N VAL A 438 -14.04 19.94 -5.77
CA VAL A 438 -12.94 20.87 -6.09
C VAL A 438 -12.19 21.27 -4.82
N TYR A 439 -10.87 21.12 -4.88
CA TYR A 439 -9.88 21.62 -3.91
C TYR A 439 -9.10 22.74 -4.59
N SER A 440 -9.73 23.91 -4.73
CA SER A 440 -9.23 25.03 -5.54
C SER A 440 -7.87 25.52 -5.02
N SER A 441 -7.73 25.74 -3.71
CA SER A 441 -6.46 26.19 -3.11
C SER A 441 -5.28 25.26 -3.38
N GLN A 442 -5.53 23.96 -3.55
CA GLN A 442 -4.49 22.95 -3.78
C GLN A 442 -4.38 22.48 -5.23
N GLY A 443 -5.19 23.04 -6.14
CA GLY A 443 -5.15 22.64 -7.55
C GLY A 443 -5.48 21.17 -7.75
N SER A 444 -6.57 20.70 -7.11
CA SER A 444 -6.96 19.29 -7.17
C SER A 444 -8.47 19.13 -7.31
N VAL A 445 -8.90 18.05 -7.97
CA VAL A 445 -10.31 17.74 -8.22
C VAL A 445 -10.58 16.26 -8.05
N VAL A 446 -11.85 15.92 -7.87
CA VAL A 446 -12.31 14.52 -7.87
C VAL A 446 -13.31 14.32 -9.01
N LEU A 447 -13.02 13.34 -9.85
CA LEU A 447 -13.82 12.96 -11.00
C LEU A 447 -14.58 11.67 -10.69
N GLU A 448 -15.89 11.67 -10.89
CA GLU A 448 -16.70 10.44 -10.99
C GLU A 448 -16.88 10.08 -12.46
N VAL A 449 -16.43 8.88 -12.84
CA VAL A 449 -16.45 8.37 -14.20
C VAL A 449 -17.40 7.18 -14.32
N SER A 450 -18.38 7.28 -15.22
CA SER A 450 -19.45 6.28 -15.39
C SER A 450 -19.12 5.15 -16.37
N CYS A 451 -17.88 5.09 -16.86
CA CYS A 451 -17.41 4.08 -17.80
C CYS A 451 -16.00 3.59 -17.42
N PHE A 452 -15.81 2.27 -17.30
CA PHE A 452 -14.52 1.68 -16.91
C PHE A 452 -13.39 2.01 -17.89
N SER A 453 -13.64 1.88 -19.20
CA SER A 453 -12.63 2.16 -20.23
C SER A 453 -12.22 3.62 -20.26
N GLU A 454 -13.17 4.55 -20.03
CA GLU A 454 -12.86 5.97 -19.97
C GLU A 454 -12.07 6.32 -18.70
N ALA A 455 -12.41 5.71 -17.57
CA ALA A 455 -11.68 5.91 -16.32
C ALA A 455 -10.21 5.42 -16.42
N GLU A 456 -10.01 4.23 -17.00
CA GLU A 456 -8.67 3.69 -17.25
C GLU A 456 -7.88 4.57 -18.21
N ARG A 457 -8.50 5.02 -19.32
CA ARG A 457 -7.88 5.94 -20.28
C ARG A 457 -7.41 7.23 -19.62
N ILE A 458 -8.28 7.87 -18.84
CA ILE A 458 -7.96 9.13 -18.12
C ILE A 458 -6.82 8.88 -17.11
N TYR A 459 -6.90 7.81 -16.33
CA TYR A 459 -5.88 7.47 -15.34
C TYR A 459 -4.50 7.25 -15.97
N MET A 460 -4.43 6.57 -17.11
CA MET A 460 -3.17 6.36 -17.82
C MET A 460 -2.65 7.65 -18.46
N LEU A 461 -3.52 8.43 -19.10
CA LEU A 461 -3.13 9.67 -19.77
C LEU A 461 -2.56 10.70 -18.79
N ILE A 462 -3.18 10.86 -17.61
CA ILE A 462 -2.75 11.82 -16.59
C ILE A 462 -1.28 11.64 -16.20
N LYS A 463 -0.77 10.40 -16.17
CA LYS A 463 0.63 10.13 -15.79
C LYS A 463 1.65 10.79 -16.72
N ASP A 464 1.27 11.02 -17.97
CA ASP A 464 2.13 11.59 -19.01
C ASP A 464 1.73 13.05 -19.34
N THR A 465 0.80 13.64 -18.58
CA THR A 465 0.31 15.00 -18.81
C THR A 465 0.97 16.00 -17.86
N THR A 466 1.41 17.14 -18.39
CA THR A 466 1.94 18.27 -17.63
C THR A 466 1.11 19.52 -17.88
N VAL A 467 0.77 20.25 -16.82
CA VAL A 467 0.05 21.53 -16.89
C VAL A 467 0.86 22.56 -16.12
N ASN A 468 1.20 23.69 -16.74
CA ASN A 468 2.08 24.74 -16.17
C ASN A 468 3.36 24.16 -15.56
N ASP A 469 4.06 23.32 -16.33
CA ASP A 469 5.30 22.61 -15.93
C ASP A 469 5.18 21.69 -14.71
N LYS A 470 3.95 21.42 -14.25
CA LYS A 470 3.67 20.45 -13.19
C LYS A 470 3.06 19.19 -13.76
N GLN A 471 3.69 18.05 -13.47
CA GLN A 471 3.14 16.75 -13.82
C GLN A 471 1.86 16.49 -13.03
N LEU A 472 0.79 16.13 -13.75
CA LEU A 472 -0.45 15.72 -13.12
C LEU A 472 -0.29 14.34 -12.47
N HIS A 473 -1.07 14.08 -11.43
CA HIS A 473 -1.13 12.76 -10.80
C HIS A 473 -2.58 12.33 -10.60
N ALA A 474 -2.82 11.04 -10.81
CA ALA A 474 -4.12 10.42 -10.62
C ALA A 474 -4.06 9.31 -9.57
N VAL A 475 -5.04 9.30 -8.68
CA VAL A 475 -5.22 8.24 -7.68
C VAL A 475 -6.63 7.69 -7.76
N VAL A 476 -6.75 6.37 -7.90
CA VAL A 476 -8.03 5.67 -7.74
C VAL A 476 -8.38 5.67 -6.25
N ILE A 477 -9.52 6.27 -5.90
CA ILE A 477 -9.99 6.39 -4.53
C ILE A 477 -11.28 5.57 -4.34
N PRO A 478 -11.42 4.84 -3.21
CA PRO A 478 -12.65 4.12 -2.90
C PRO A 478 -13.70 5.04 -2.29
N GLU A 479 -14.95 4.61 -2.30
CA GLU A 479 -16.03 5.18 -1.50
C GLU A 479 -16.09 4.44 -0.15
N VAL A 480 -16.04 5.17 0.96
CA VAL A 480 -16.31 4.61 2.29
C VAL A 480 -17.77 4.82 2.63
N LEU A 481 -18.43 3.78 3.15
CA LEU A 481 -19.86 3.74 3.46
C LEU A 481 -20.05 3.89 4.98
N PRO A 482 -20.31 5.10 5.51
CA PRO A 482 -20.35 5.33 6.96
C PRO A 482 -21.44 4.52 7.65
N ALA A 483 -22.57 4.29 6.96
CA ALA A 483 -23.69 3.49 7.47
C ALA A 483 -23.35 2.00 7.71
N LYS A 484 -22.22 1.50 7.16
CA LYS A 484 -21.76 0.12 7.37
C LYS A 484 -20.61 0.02 8.37
N LEU A 485 -20.14 1.13 8.92
CA LEU A 485 -19.10 1.12 9.95
C LEU A 485 -19.63 0.50 11.25
N PRO A 486 -18.84 -0.34 11.95
CA PRO A 486 -19.21 -0.85 13.26
C PRO A 486 -19.43 0.28 14.28
N GLN A 487 -20.37 0.08 15.19
CA GLN A 487 -20.60 1.02 16.29
C GLN A 487 -19.32 1.19 17.12
N ASN A 488 -18.94 2.43 17.41
CA ASN A 488 -17.69 2.80 18.11
C ASN A 488 -16.38 2.46 17.35
N SER A 489 -16.42 2.25 16.03
CA SER A 489 -15.19 2.16 15.24
C SER A 489 -14.51 3.52 15.15
N CYS A 490 -13.17 3.53 15.20
CA CYS A 490 -12.35 4.71 14.96
C CYS A 490 -11.22 4.31 13.98
N PRO A 491 -11.53 4.19 12.67
CA PRO A 491 -10.56 3.71 11.69
C PRO A 491 -9.30 4.59 11.68
N LEU A 492 -8.14 3.98 11.45
CA LEU A 492 -6.87 4.71 11.32
C LEU A 492 -6.62 5.07 9.84
N LEU A 493 -6.37 6.34 9.56
CA LEU A 493 -5.81 6.82 8.29
C LEU A 493 -4.29 6.93 8.43
N VAL A 494 -3.53 6.26 7.55
CA VAL A 494 -2.07 6.21 7.65
C VAL A 494 -1.43 6.91 6.46
N PHE A 495 -0.62 7.93 6.74
CA PHE A 495 0.23 8.60 5.77
C PHE A 495 1.68 8.17 5.95
N VAL A 496 2.32 7.77 4.87
CA VAL A 496 3.74 7.38 4.89
C VAL A 496 4.50 8.16 3.83
N ASN A 497 5.57 8.83 4.26
CA ASN A 497 6.57 9.37 3.35
C ASN A 497 7.65 8.31 3.08
N PRO A 498 7.67 7.67 1.89
CA PRO A 498 8.59 6.56 1.61
C PRO A 498 10.05 7.01 1.52
N LYS A 499 10.32 8.30 1.27
CA LYS A 499 11.68 8.86 1.19
C LYS A 499 12.27 9.11 2.58
N SER A 500 11.46 9.14 3.64
CA SER A 500 11.92 9.41 5.00
C SER A 500 12.62 8.21 5.66
N GLY A 501 13.53 8.49 6.58
CA GLY A 501 14.17 7.49 7.45
C GLY A 501 15.19 6.57 6.78
N GLY A 502 15.81 6.99 5.68
CA GLY A 502 16.73 6.15 4.91
C GLY A 502 15.97 5.00 4.22
N LEU A 503 14.87 5.34 3.54
CA LEU A 503 13.97 4.40 2.83
C LEU A 503 13.17 3.43 3.72
N LYS A 504 13.30 3.49 5.05
CA LYS A 504 12.46 2.73 5.99
C LYS A 504 10.96 2.99 5.83
N GLY A 505 10.58 4.15 5.29
CA GLY A 505 9.18 4.45 4.96
C GLY A 505 8.55 3.43 4.01
N ARG A 506 9.31 2.89 3.03
CA ARG A 506 8.80 1.86 2.11
C ARG A 506 8.44 0.56 2.83
N ASP A 507 9.29 0.10 3.75
CA ASP A 507 9.05 -1.12 4.54
C ASP A 507 7.83 -0.97 5.47
N LEU A 508 7.66 0.21 6.06
CA LEU A 508 6.50 0.53 6.91
C LEU A 508 5.21 0.53 6.11
N LEU A 509 5.21 1.13 4.93
CA LEU A 509 4.05 1.18 4.03
C LEU A 509 3.60 -0.23 3.61
N HIS A 510 4.53 -1.13 3.30
CA HIS A 510 4.20 -2.56 3.10
C HIS A 510 3.61 -3.20 4.37
N SER A 511 4.25 -2.97 5.53
CA SER A 511 3.83 -3.57 6.80
C SER A 511 2.41 -3.12 7.20
N PHE A 512 2.07 -1.85 7.02
CA PHE A 512 0.74 -1.33 7.32
C PHE A 512 -0.31 -1.80 6.31
N ARG A 513 0.02 -1.94 5.01
CA ARG A 513 -0.88 -2.56 4.01
C ARG A 513 -1.25 -3.98 4.37
N LYS A 514 -0.34 -4.72 5.01
CA LYS A 514 -0.61 -6.05 5.55
C LYS A 514 -1.47 -6.01 6.82
N LEU A 515 -1.17 -5.13 7.76
CA LEU A 515 -1.83 -5.12 9.07
C LEU A 515 -3.22 -4.46 9.07
N LEU A 516 -3.43 -3.47 8.22
CA LEU A 516 -4.68 -2.73 8.07
C LEU A 516 -5.29 -2.97 6.69
N ASN A 517 -6.46 -2.42 6.41
CA ASN A 517 -7.00 -2.42 5.05
C ASN A 517 -6.11 -1.50 4.17
N PRO A 518 -5.63 -1.92 2.98
CA PRO A 518 -4.75 -1.10 2.14
C PRO A 518 -5.40 0.21 1.66
N HIS A 519 -6.74 0.31 1.75
CA HIS A 519 -7.49 1.54 1.51
C HIS A 519 -7.32 2.61 2.60
N GLN A 520 -6.64 2.28 3.69
CA GLN A 520 -6.29 3.20 4.77
C GLN A 520 -4.87 3.75 4.64
N ILE A 521 -4.08 3.23 3.69
CA ILE A 521 -2.65 3.51 3.59
C ILE A 521 -2.39 4.39 2.38
N PHE A 522 -1.86 5.58 2.63
CA PHE A 522 -1.57 6.60 1.62
C PHE A 522 -0.09 6.94 1.61
N GLU A 523 0.51 6.83 0.42
CA GLU A 523 1.87 7.26 0.16
C GLU A 523 1.88 8.75 -0.17
N LEU A 524 2.59 9.56 0.60
CA LEU A 524 2.53 11.02 0.45
C LEU A 524 3.18 11.52 -0.86
N THR A 525 4.12 10.76 -1.44
CA THR A 525 4.71 11.09 -2.75
C THR A 525 3.75 10.86 -3.92
N ASN A 526 2.59 10.24 -3.69
CA ASN A 526 1.57 9.98 -4.70
C ASN A 526 0.31 10.82 -4.41
N GLY A 527 0.37 12.10 -4.74
CA GLY A 527 -0.73 13.05 -4.61
C GLY A 527 -0.97 13.64 -3.22
N GLY A 528 0.00 13.51 -2.32
CA GLY A 528 -0.03 14.15 -1.00
C GLY A 528 -1.11 13.59 -0.06
N PRO A 529 -1.49 14.36 0.98
CA PRO A 529 -2.44 13.88 1.99
C PRO A 529 -3.91 13.98 1.58
N LEU A 530 -4.26 14.84 0.61
CA LEU A 530 -5.65 15.12 0.22
C LEU A 530 -6.44 13.89 -0.24
N PRO A 531 -5.90 12.94 -1.05
CA PRO A 531 -6.63 11.73 -1.41
C PRO A 531 -7.08 10.91 -0.19
N GLY A 532 -6.24 10.86 0.85
CA GLY A 532 -6.54 10.16 2.09
C GLY A 532 -7.66 10.83 2.87
N PHE A 533 -7.54 12.14 3.08
CA PHE A 533 -8.59 12.89 3.77
C PHE A 533 -9.91 12.91 3.01
N HIS A 534 -9.88 13.01 1.67
CA HIS A 534 -11.08 12.92 0.86
C HIS A 534 -11.76 11.55 1.04
N THR A 535 -11.00 10.46 1.00
CA THR A 535 -11.51 9.09 1.22
C THR A 535 -12.18 8.95 2.59
N PHE A 536 -11.66 9.65 3.61
CA PHE A 536 -12.17 9.62 4.98
C PHE A 536 -13.17 10.75 5.29
N SER A 537 -13.52 11.59 4.32
CA SER A 537 -14.28 12.84 4.54
C SER A 537 -15.65 12.63 5.17
N GLN A 538 -16.29 11.48 4.94
CA GLN A 538 -17.62 11.15 5.47
C GLN A 538 -17.55 10.29 6.74
N ILE A 539 -16.36 9.94 7.22
CA ILE A 539 -16.21 9.12 8.43
C ILE A 539 -16.36 10.02 9.66
N PRO A 540 -17.33 9.75 10.56
CA PRO A 540 -17.64 10.65 11.67
C PRO A 540 -16.57 10.67 12.77
N CYS A 541 -15.75 9.63 12.89
CA CYS A 541 -14.66 9.55 13.86
C CYS A 541 -13.54 8.68 13.30
N PHE A 542 -12.33 9.23 13.19
CA PHE A 542 -11.14 8.51 12.77
C PHE A 542 -9.88 9.11 13.41
N ARG A 543 -8.78 8.36 13.39
CA ARG A 543 -7.46 8.82 13.82
C ARG A 543 -6.50 8.89 12.64
N VAL A 544 -5.42 9.65 12.77
CA VAL A 544 -4.38 9.75 11.74
C VAL A 544 -3.04 9.26 12.30
N LEU A 545 -2.27 8.53 11.51
CA LEU A 545 -0.86 8.21 11.78
C LEU A 545 0.02 8.75 10.66
N ILE A 546 0.96 9.64 11.00
CA ILE A 546 1.90 10.23 10.04
C ILE A 546 3.28 9.61 10.25
N CYS A 547 3.82 8.96 9.22
CA CYS A 547 5.16 8.38 9.24
C CYS A 547 6.12 9.23 8.39
N GLY A 548 6.94 10.06 9.04
CA GLY A 548 7.78 11.05 8.37
C GLY A 548 8.65 11.86 9.35
N GLY A 549 9.37 12.86 8.84
CA GLY A 549 10.02 13.89 9.67
C GLY A 549 9.08 15.04 10.02
N ASP A 550 9.58 16.04 10.75
CA ASP A 550 8.78 17.19 11.22
C ASP A 550 8.10 17.95 10.06
N GLY A 551 8.80 18.21 8.96
CA GLY A 551 8.19 18.84 7.76
C GLY A 551 7.08 18.00 7.11
N THR A 552 7.16 16.66 7.18
CA THR A 552 6.05 15.79 6.72
C THR A 552 4.83 15.92 7.64
N VAL A 553 5.05 16.04 8.96
CA VAL A 553 3.97 16.27 9.93
C VAL A 553 3.32 17.62 9.66
N GLY A 554 4.11 18.69 9.53
CA GLY A 554 3.61 20.03 9.21
C GLY A 554 2.79 20.07 7.91
N TRP A 555 3.24 19.39 6.85
CA TRP A 555 2.49 19.31 5.59
C TRP A 555 1.12 18.66 5.74
N VAL A 556 1.03 17.52 6.45
CA VAL A 556 -0.24 16.83 6.67
C VAL A 556 -1.17 17.63 7.58
N LEU A 557 -0.64 18.27 8.63
CA LEU A 557 -1.41 19.13 9.53
C LEU A 557 -1.96 20.37 8.82
N GLY A 558 -1.16 21.01 7.95
CA GLY A 558 -1.61 22.13 7.13
C GLY A 558 -2.74 21.73 6.18
N ALA A 559 -2.60 20.58 5.51
CA ALA A 559 -3.65 20.05 4.65
C ALA A 559 -4.93 19.71 5.42
N LEU A 560 -4.82 19.17 6.65
CA LEU A 560 -5.96 18.88 7.51
C LEU A 560 -6.70 20.16 7.93
N GLU A 561 -5.96 21.17 8.38
CA GLU A 561 -6.50 22.47 8.78
C GLU A 561 -7.29 23.12 7.65
N GLU A 562 -6.76 23.05 6.43
CA GLU A 562 -7.38 23.69 5.27
C GLU A 562 -8.69 23.02 4.83
N ILE A 563 -8.85 21.72 5.07
CA ILE A 563 -10.05 20.97 4.66
C ILE A 563 -10.97 20.60 5.82
N ARG A 564 -10.64 20.97 7.06
CA ARG A 564 -11.38 20.56 8.27
C ARG A 564 -12.89 20.77 8.19
N TYR A 565 -13.33 21.84 7.54
CA TYR A 565 -14.76 22.19 7.39
C TYR A 565 -15.49 21.30 6.37
N LYS A 566 -14.74 20.54 5.57
CA LYS A 566 -15.26 19.55 4.60
C LYS A 566 -15.30 18.13 5.18
N LEU A 567 -14.77 17.91 6.38
CA LEU A 567 -14.70 16.60 7.02
C LEU A 567 -15.85 16.46 8.04
N ALA A 568 -16.48 15.28 8.06
CA ALA A 568 -17.44 14.91 9.10
C ALA A 568 -16.78 14.83 10.50
N CYS A 569 -15.51 14.41 10.54
CA CYS A 569 -14.64 14.53 11.71
C CYS A 569 -13.67 15.70 11.47
N SER A 570 -13.98 16.87 12.04
CA SER A 570 -13.20 18.10 11.81
C SER A 570 -11.85 18.12 12.53
N GLU A 571 -11.70 17.35 13.61
CA GLU A 571 -10.54 17.39 14.51
C GLU A 571 -10.06 15.96 14.86
N PRO A 572 -9.64 15.15 13.87
CA PRO A 572 -9.15 13.80 14.13
C PRO A 572 -7.82 13.83 14.89
N SER A 573 -7.65 12.96 15.89
CA SER A 573 -6.43 12.89 16.70
C SER A 573 -5.26 12.29 15.89
N VAL A 574 -4.09 12.92 15.96
CA VAL A 574 -2.93 12.63 15.10
C VAL A 574 -1.76 12.03 15.88
N ALA A 575 -1.38 10.80 15.55
CA ALA A 575 -0.14 10.17 15.98
C ALA A 575 0.98 10.38 14.95
N ILE A 576 2.23 10.34 15.43
CA ILE A 576 3.42 10.43 14.58
C ILE A 576 4.34 9.24 14.78
N LEU A 577 4.93 8.77 13.69
CA LEU A 577 6.04 7.83 13.70
C LEU A 577 7.29 8.55 13.16
N PRO A 578 8.22 8.95 14.05
CA PRO A 578 9.32 9.82 13.68
C PRO A 578 10.34 9.11 12.78
N LEU A 579 10.43 9.52 11.52
CA LEU A 579 11.40 9.01 10.53
C LEU A 579 12.50 10.02 10.18
N GLY A 580 12.44 11.25 10.69
CA GLY A 580 13.43 12.31 10.44
C GLY A 580 14.69 12.19 11.29
N THR A 581 15.52 13.25 11.28
CA THR A 581 16.77 13.34 12.07
C THR A 581 16.58 14.09 13.39
N GLY A 582 15.80 15.19 13.39
CA GLY A 582 15.49 16.03 14.56
C GLY A 582 14.44 15.38 15.48
N ASN A 583 13.22 15.23 14.97
CA ASN A 583 12.07 14.56 15.59
C ASN A 583 11.71 15.11 16.98
N ASP A 584 11.78 16.43 17.15
CA ASP A 584 11.52 17.11 18.42
C ASP A 584 10.08 16.87 18.90
N LEU A 585 9.10 16.97 18.00
CA LEU A 585 7.71 16.65 18.31
C LEU A 585 7.52 15.18 18.73
N GLY A 586 8.24 14.27 18.08
CA GLY A 586 8.28 12.84 18.42
C GLY A 586 8.75 12.58 19.85
N ARG A 587 9.71 13.37 20.34
CA ARG A 587 10.24 13.27 21.71
C ARG A 587 9.22 13.78 22.73
N VAL A 588 8.62 14.93 22.47
CA VAL A 588 7.61 15.56 23.35
C VAL A 588 6.36 14.69 23.48
N LEU A 589 5.91 14.11 22.36
CA LEU A 589 4.78 13.16 22.32
C LEU A 589 5.15 11.71 22.71
N ARG A 590 6.41 11.46 23.10
CA ARG A 590 6.92 10.15 23.55
C ARG A 590 6.92 9.04 22.51
N TRP A 591 6.81 9.37 21.22
CA TRP A 591 7.05 8.43 20.12
C TRP A 591 8.54 8.15 19.89
N GLY A 592 9.41 8.97 20.47
CA GLY A 592 10.85 8.74 20.56
C GLY A 592 11.68 9.56 19.58
N ALA A 593 12.99 9.40 19.64
CA ALA A 593 13.97 10.13 18.83
C ALA A 593 13.97 9.71 17.33
N GLY A 594 13.23 8.66 16.99
CA GLY A 594 13.00 8.19 15.63
C GLY A 594 13.10 6.67 15.50
N TYR A 595 12.49 6.14 14.44
CA TYR A 595 12.22 4.73 14.24
C TYR A 595 13.49 3.87 14.12
N SER A 596 13.57 2.87 14.99
CA SER A 596 14.68 1.93 15.13
C SER A 596 14.33 0.50 14.69
N GLY A 597 13.21 0.30 13.98
CA GLY A 597 12.76 -1.03 13.57
C GLY A 597 11.80 -1.70 14.56
N GLU A 598 11.08 -0.92 15.36
CA GLU A 598 9.97 -1.42 16.20
C GLU A 598 8.96 -2.20 15.35
N ASP A 599 8.39 -3.27 15.90
CA ASP A 599 7.38 -4.07 15.20
C ASP A 599 6.15 -3.21 14.86
N PRO A 600 5.75 -3.11 13.57
CA PRO A 600 4.63 -2.26 13.16
C PRO A 600 3.30 -2.59 13.82
N TYR A 601 3.06 -3.86 14.20
CA TYR A 601 1.85 -4.22 14.94
C TYR A 601 1.86 -3.60 16.35
N SER A 602 2.99 -3.64 17.04
CA SER A 602 3.17 -3.01 18.35
C SER A 602 3.02 -1.48 18.31
N ILE A 603 3.42 -0.85 17.21
CA ILE A 603 3.18 0.58 16.95
C ILE A 603 1.69 0.87 16.87
N LEU A 604 0.92 0.09 16.09
CA LEU A 604 -0.53 0.29 15.96
C LEU A 604 -1.26 0.11 17.30
N ILE A 605 -0.86 -0.86 18.12
CA ILE A 605 -1.39 -1.01 19.49
C ILE A 605 -1.08 0.23 20.33
N SER A 606 0.13 0.77 20.23
CA SER A 606 0.49 2.00 20.94
C SER A 606 -0.32 3.21 20.48
N VAL A 607 -0.75 3.25 19.21
CA VAL A 607 -1.61 4.32 18.65
C VAL A 607 -3.06 4.18 19.15
N ASP A 608 -3.58 2.96 19.24
CA ASP A 608 -4.91 2.69 19.81
C ASP A 608 -4.97 3.11 21.29
N GLU A 609 -3.93 2.78 22.05
CA GLU A 609 -3.83 3.01 23.49
C GLU A 609 -3.33 4.43 23.87
N ALA A 610 -2.97 5.27 22.91
CA ALA A 610 -2.38 6.60 23.17
C ALA A 610 -3.36 7.59 23.80
N ASP A 611 -2.80 8.51 24.60
CA ASP A 611 -3.54 9.59 25.25
C ASP A 611 -3.69 10.79 24.29
N GLU A 612 -4.86 11.41 24.26
CA GLU A 612 -5.10 12.62 23.47
C GLU A 612 -4.62 13.87 24.23
N VAL A 613 -3.89 14.73 23.54
CA VAL A 613 -3.36 16.00 24.05
C VAL A 613 -3.54 17.09 23.00
N LEU A 614 -3.64 18.34 23.42
CA LEU A 614 -3.72 19.48 22.51
C LEU A 614 -2.31 19.99 22.18
N MET A 615 -2.19 20.64 21.03
CA MET A 615 -0.98 21.33 20.61
C MET A 615 -1.37 22.63 19.89
N ASP A 616 -0.79 23.74 20.32
CA ASP A 616 -0.92 25.03 19.67
C ASP A 616 -0.16 25.03 18.34
N ARG A 617 -0.65 25.84 17.40
CA ARG A 617 -0.01 26.08 16.11
C ARG A 617 0.07 27.57 15.87
N TRP A 618 1.11 27.99 15.18
CA TRP A 618 1.47 29.40 15.06
C TRP A 618 1.62 29.81 13.60
N THR A 619 1.06 30.95 13.26
CA THR A 619 1.20 31.60 11.96
C THR A 619 2.27 32.67 12.06
N ILE A 620 3.20 32.62 11.13
CA ILE A 620 4.26 33.60 10.93
C ILE A 620 3.95 34.35 9.63
N LEU A 621 3.70 35.65 9.74
CA LEU A 621 3.49 36.55 8.62
C LEU A 621 4.78 37.33 8.37
N LEU A 622 5.25 37.31 7.13
CA LEU A 622 6.45 37.99 6.68
C LEU A 622 6.03 39.07 5.68
N ASP A 623 6.60 40.27 5.80
CA ASP A 623 6.39 41.33 4.81
C ASP A 623 6.75 40.85 3.40
N ALA A 624 6.01 41.36 2.42
CA ALA A 624 6.28 41.11 1.01
C ALA A 624 7.69 41.62 0.63
N PRO A 625 8.42 40.90 -0.25
CA PRO A 625 9.63 41.45 -0.87
C PRO A 625 9.31 42.78 -1.58
N GLU A 626 10.30 43.68 -1.69
CA GLU A 626 10.11 44.91 -2.46
C GLU A 626 9.67 44.60 -3.91
N PRO A 627 8.78 45.41 -4.50
CA PRO A 627 8.22 45.13 -5.82
C PRO A 627 9.32 45.05 -6.88
N VAL A 628 9.29 43.99 -7.68
CA VAL A 628 10.17 43.83 -8.85
C VAL A 628 9.55 44.61 -10.00
N GLU A 629 10.28 45.55 -10.60
CA GLU A 629 9.81 46.26 -11.80
C GLU A 629 9.63 45.28 -12.96
N ASN A 630 8.38 45.10 -13.40
CA ASN A 630 8.09 44.28 -14.55
C ASN A 630 8.41 45.08 -15.83
N SER A 631 9.44 44.65 -16.58
CA SER A 631 10.05 45.35 -17.72
C SER A 631 9.10 45.69 -18.88
N GLU A 632 7.89 45.15 -18.88
CA GLU A 632 6.98 45.25 -20.02
C GLU A 632 5.76 46.15 -19.80
N ASN A 633 5.40 46.55 -18.56
CA ASN A 633 4.19 47.36 -18.33
C ASN A 633 4.21 48.39 -17.17
N GLY A 634 5.32 48.57 -16.43
CA GLY A 634 5.44 49.66 -15.43
C GLY A 634 4.45 49.62 -14.26
N ALA A 635 3.72 48.51 -14.06
CA ALA A 635 2.85 48.30 -12.92
C ALA A 635 3.62 47.59 -11.80
N LEU A 636 3.59 48.15 -10.58
CA LEU A 636 4.11 47.52 -9.37
C LEU A 636 3.11 46.44 -8.92
N GLU A 637 3.39 45.16 -9.17
CA GLU A 637 2.67 44.06 -8.52
C GLU A 637 3.24 43.88 -7.11
N LEU A 638 2.42 44.20 -6.10
CA LEU A 638 2.71 43.89 -4.70
C LEU A 638 2.53 42.39 -4.52
N GLU A 639 3.62 41.65 -4.31
CA GLU A 639 3.52 40.26 -3.89
C GLU A 639 2.78 40.18 -2.54
N PRO A 640 1.91 39.18 -2.34
CA PRO A 640 1.25 38.99 -1.05
C PRO A 640 2.28 38.62 0.04
N PRO A 641 2.01 38.96 1.31
CA PRO A 641 2.89 38.59 2.42
C PRO A 641 3.03 37.07 2.50
N LYS A 642 4.25 36.60 2.77
CA LYS A 642 4.52 35.16 2.91
C LYS A 642 4.01 34.67 4.26
N ILE A 643 3.15 33.66 4.23
CA ILE A 643 2.55 33.03 5.42
C ILE A 643 3.23 31.68 5.65
N VAL A 644 3.77 31.47 6.84
CA VAL A 644 4.41 30.21 7.25
C VAL A 644 3.73 29.67 8.50
N GLN A 645 3.48 28.36 8.53
CA GLN A 645 2.92 27.68 9.70
C GLN A 645 4.05 27.02 10.50
N MET A 646 4.03 27.22 11.82
CA MET A 646 5.01 26.70 12.76
C MET A 646 4.34 25.77 13.78
N ASN A 647 4.96 24.62 14.03
CA ASN A 647 4.51 23.62 14.99
C ASN A 647 5.51 23.42 16.14
N ASN A 648 6.81 23.54 15.89
CA ASN A 648 7.84 23.26 16.89
C ASN A 648 8.54 24.54 17.35
N TYR A 649 9.26 25.20 16.44
CA TYR A 649 10.03 26.40 16.76
C TYR A 649 10.47 27.18 15.51
N CYS A 650 10.78 28.46 15.70
CA CYS A 650 11.33 29.36 14.70
C CYS A 650 12.62 29.98 15.26
N GLY A 651 13.67 30.05 14.45
CA GLY A 651 14.95 30.63 14.82
C GLY A 651 15.37 31.76 13.87
N LEU A 652 16.01 32.77 14.43
CA LEU A 652 16.66 33.86 13.70
C LEU A 652 18.14 33.93 14.09
N GLY A 653 19.01 34.26 13.12
CA GLY A 653 20.44 34.39 13.34
C GLY A 653 21.16 33.05 13.32
N ILE A 654 22.06 32.79 14.29
CA ILE A 654 22.98 31.64 14.23
C ILE A 654 22.27 30.27 14.10
N ASP A 655 21.13 30.04 14.76
CA ASP A 655 20.36 28.80 14.63
C ASP A 655 19.89 28.55 13.19
N ALA A 656 19.34 29.60 12.57
CA ALA A 656 18.88 29.56 11.19
C ALA A 656 20.03 29.48 10.19
N GLU A 657 21.15 30.15 10.46
CA GLU A 657 22.34 30.09 9.60
C GLU A 657 22.90 28.66 9.54
N LEU A 658 23.01 27.97 10.67
CA LEU A 658 23.43 26.56 10.71
C LEU A 658 22.47 25.65 9.96
N SER A 659 21.17 25.93 10.08
CA SER A 659 20.13 25.19 9.36
C SER A 659 20.23 25.42 7.85
N LEU A 660 20.50 26.66 7.41
CA LEU A 660 20.67 27.04 6.00
C LEU A 660 21.89 26.36 5.37
N ASP A 661 23.04 26.41 6.05
CA ASP A 661 24.26 25.76 5.58
C ASP A 661 24.08 24.22 5.49
N PHE A 662 23.36 23.61 6.45
CA PHE A 662 22.98 22.20 6.36
C PHE A 662 22.02 21.93 5.19
N HIS A 663 21.09 22.84 4.91
CA HIS A 663 20.15 22.73 3.80
C HIS A 663 20.86 22.75 2.45
N HIS A 664 21.75 23.72 2.22
CA HIS A 664 22.54 23.81 0.99
C HIS A 664 23.39 22.54 0.79
N ALA A 665 24.06 22.06 1.85
CA ALA A 665 24.83 20.81 1.76
C ALA A 665 23.95 19.61 1.37
N ARG A 666 22.69 19.58 1.83
CA ARG A 666 21.71 18.55 1.49
C ARG A 666 21.18 18.67 0.06
N GLU A 667 21.02 19.89 -0.45
CA GLU A 667 20.58 20.13 -1.83
C GLU A 667 21.68 19.83 -2.85
N GLU A 668 22.94 20.12 -2.51
CA GLU A 668 24.10 19.81 -3.35
C GLU A 668 24.28 18.30 -3.54
N GLU A 669 24.14 17.51 -2.47
CA GLU A 669 24.39 16.05 -2.52
C GLU A 669 23.31 15.22 -1.78
N PRO A 670 22.04 15.18 -2.26
CA PRO A 670 20.93 14.53 -1.54
C PRO A 670 21.17 13.06 -1.18
N GLY A 671 21.92 12.34 -2.04
CA GLY A 671 22.26 10.91 -1.85
C GLY A 671 23.06 10.61 -0.59
N LYS A 672 23.81 11.58 -0.05
CA LYS A 672 24.63 11.40 1.17
C LYS A 672 23.81 11.55 2.46
N PHE A 673 22.58 12.08 2.39
CA PHE A 673 21.77 12.41 3.57
C PHE A 673 20.80 11.30 3.99
N THR A 674 21.15 10.05 3.73
CA THR A 674 20.32 8.86 4.01
C THR A 674 20.45 8.34 5.45
N SER A 675 21.49 8.77 6.19
CA SER A 675 21.78 8.32 7.55
C SER A 675 21.63 9.43 8.58
N ARG A 676 20.81 9.20 9.61
CA ARG A 676 20.64 10.16 10.73
C ARG A 676 21.95 10.49 11.44
N PHE A 677 22.86 9.51 11.57
CA PHE A 677 24.16 9.74 12.21
C PHE A 677 25.03 10.66 11.36
N HIS A 678 25.07 10.42 10.04
CA HIS A 678 25.79 11.26 9.10
C HIS A 678 25.22 12.69 9.09
N ASN A 679 23.89 12.82 8.99
CA ASN A 679 23.19 14.10 9.00
C ASN A 679 23.53 14.93 10.25
N LYS A 680 23.57 14.29 11.42
CA LYS A 680 24.01 14.95 12.67
C LYS A 680 25.49 15.36 12.62
N GLY A 681 26.36 14.53 12.05
CA GLY A 681 27.77 14.84 11.87
C GLY A 681 28.02 16.05 10.95
N VAL A 682 27.25 16.17 9.86
CA VAL A 682 27.30 17.34 8.97
C VAL A 682 26.91 18.61 9.73
N TYR A 683 25.84 18.56 10.51
CA TYR A 683 25.40 19.70 11.33
C TYR A 683 26.50 20.16 12.31
N VAL A 684 27.21 19.22 12.95
CA VAL A 684 28.35 19.54 13.82
C VAL A 684 29.49 20.17 13.03
N LYS A 685 29.85 19.62 11.86
CA LYS A 685 30.92 20.15 11.01
C LYS A 685 30.65 21.61 10.60
N VAL A 686 29.44 21.89 10.13
CA VAL A 686 28.98 23.24 9.78
C VAL A 686 29.04 24.17 11.00
N GLY A 687 28.58 23.70 12.15
CA GLY A 687 28.67 24.43 13.42
C GLY A 687 30.11 24.85 13.75
N LEU A 688 31.05 23.91 13.70
CA LEU A 688 32.45 24.18 14.02
C LEU A 688 33.08 25.26 13.13
N GLN A 689 32.67 25.38 11.86
CA GLN A 689 33.18 26.39 10.93
C GLN A 689 32.75 27.83 11.30
N LYS A 690 31.72 27.98 12.13
CA LYS A 690 31.12 29.28 12.47
C LYS A 690 31.49 29.81 13.85
N ILE A 691 32.28 29.08 14.64
CA ILE A 691 32.68 29.43 16.02
C ILE A 691 33.39 30.78 16.11
N SER A 692 34.20 31.14 15.12
CA SER A 692 35.02 32.38 15.14
C SER A 692 34.29 33.64 14.64
N HIS A 693 33.05 33.51 14.15
CA HIS A 693 32.29 34.63 13.60
C HIS A 693 31.49 35.30 14.72
N ALA A 694 31.88 36.51 15.13
CA ALA A 694 31.13 37.28 16.12
C ALA A 694 29.93 37.96 15.46
N ARG A 695 28.72 37.76 16.02
CA ARG A 695 27.48 38.35 15.53
C ARG A 695 26.88 39.29 16.57
N ASN A 696 26.16 40.32 16.12
CA ASN A 696 25.50 41.27 17.02
C ASN A 696 24.00 41.34 16.72
N LEU A 697 23.32 40.19 16.73
CA LEU A 697 21.91 40.07 16.31
C LEU A 697 21.00 41.05 17.05
N HIS A 698 21.23 41.25 18.34
CA HIS A 698 20.51 42.21 19.20
C HIS A 698 20.53 43.67 18.71
N LYS A 699 21.48 44.05 17.83
CA LYS A 699 21.54 45.39 17.22
C LYS A 699 20.87 45.45 15.85
N ASP A 700 20.59 44.30 15.25
CA ASP A 700 20.07 44.18 13.88
C ASP A 700 18.56 43.90 13.85
N LEU A 701 17.92 43.72 15.01
CA LEU A 701 16.48 43.57 15.13
C LEU A 701 15.91 44.19 16.40
N LYS A 702 14.60 44.46 16.40
CA LYS A 702 13.82 44.84 17.58
C LYS A 702 12.73 43.83 17.84
N LEU A 703 12.45 43.58 19.12
CA LEU A 703 11.42 42.64 19.56
C LEU A 703 10.33 43.37 20.34
N GLN A 704 9.09 43.21 19.90
CA GLN A 704 7.91 43.53 20.68
C GLN A 704 7.19 42.22 21.02
N VAL A 705 6.91 42.01 22.30
CA VAL A 705 6.13 40.89 22.82
C VAL A 705 4.81 41.44 23.33
N ASP A 706 3.73 40.95 22.75
CA ASP A 706 2.38 41.48 22.87
C ASP A 706 2.34 42.98 22.55
N GLN A 707 2.32 43.85 23.57
CA GLN A 707 2.35 45.31 23.41
C GLN A 707 3.60 45.98 24.00
N VAL A 708 4.54 45.20 24.52
CA VAL A 708 5.71 45.68 25.25
C VAL A 708 6.97 45.48 24.40
N GLU A 709 7.75 46.55 24.22
CA GLU A 709 9.08 46.45 23.61
C GLU A 709 10.05 45.79 24.60
N VAL A 710 10.72 44.73 24.15
CA VAL A 710 11.62 43.92 24.99
C VAL A 710 13.06 44.20 24.57
N GLU A 711 13.86 44.66 25.53
CA GLU A 711 15.29 44.89 25.32
C GLU A 711 16.04 43.55 25.20
N LEU A 712 16.85 43.40 24.16
CA LEU A 712 17.55 42.16 23.88
C LEU A 712 18.96 42.15 24.48
N PRO A 713 19.36 41.08 25.18
CA PRO A 713 20.74 40.91 25.63
C PRO A 713 21.67 40.68 24.43
N SER A 714 23.00 40.67 24.67
CA SER A 714 23.98 40.38 23.61
C SER A 714 23.86 38.94 23.11
N ILE A 715 23.05 38.74 22.07
CA ILE A 715 22.77 37.44 21.45
C ILE A 715 23.21 37.40 19.99
N GLU A 716 23.45 36.17 19.52
CA GLU A 716 23.71 35.83 18.12
C GLU A 716 22.54 35.05 17.48
N GLY A 717 21.61 34.54 18.29
CA GLY A 717 20.40 33.87 17.84
C GLY A 717 19.22 34.15 18.75
N LEU A 718 18.04 34.27 18.14
CA LEU A 718 16.75 34.46 18.82
C LEU A 718 15.81 33.34 18.38
N ILE A 719 15.27 32.59 19.32
CA ILE A 719 14.49 31.37 19.04
C ILE A 719 13.14 31.45 19.77
N PHE A 720 12.07 31.23 19.02
CA PHE A 720 10.70 31.12 19.50
C PHE A 720 10.32 29.65 19.55
N ILE A 721 9.87 29.15 20.71
CA ILE A 721 9.67 27.73 20.95
C ILE A 721 8.22 27.49 21.35
N ASN A 722 7.55 26.52 20.70
CA ASN A 722 6.19 26.07 21.00
C ASN A 722 6.18 24.74 21.77
N ILE A 723 7.23 23.93 21.63
CA ILE A 723 7.35 22.63 22.31
C ILE A 723 8.63 22.61 23.14
N PRO A 724 8.66 21.96 24.33
CA PRO A 724 9.84 21.94 25.19
C PRO A 724 10.94 20.98 24.66
N SER A 725 11.39 21.19 23.43
CA SER A 725 12.39 20.42 22.70
C SER A 725 12.89 21.24 21.51
N TRP A 726 14.20 21.38 21.40
CA TRP A 726 14.88 22.08 20.31
C TRP A 726 16.11 21.29 19.84
N GLY A 727 16.43 21.34 18.55
CA GLY A 727 17.71 20.84 18.04
C GLY A 727 17.98 19.35 18.31
N SER A 728 16.99 18.47 18.10
CA SER A 728 17.05 17.04 18.40
C SER A 728 16.98 16.67 19.90
N GLY A 729 16.13 17.37 20.65
CA GLY A 729 15.75 16.99 22.02
C GLY A 729 16.39 17.79 23.13
N ALA A 730 17.10 18.88 22.84
CA ALA A 730 17.67 19.75 23.85
C ALA A 730 16.58 20.61 24.49
N ASP A 731 16.71 20.85 25.79
CA ASP A 731 15.86 21.77 26.54
C ASP A 731 16.51 23.15 26.54
N LEU A 732 16.06 24.00 25.61
CA LEU A 732 16.60 25.34 25.44
C LEU A 732 16.10 26.30 26.54
N TRP A 733 14.92 26.05 27.12
CA TRP A 733 14.35 26.85 28.21
C TRP A 733 15.01 26.54 29.56
N GLY A 734 15.34 25.27 29.80
CA GLY A 734 15.94 24.77 31.03
C GLY A 734 14.94 24.52 32.15
N SER A 735 15.39 23.81 33.18
CA SER A 735 14.55 23.33 34.29
C SER A 735 14.57 24.21 35.55
N GLU A 736 15.40 25.25 35.59
CA GLU A 736 15.49 26.16 36.74
C GLU A 736 14.19 26.95 36.93
N HIS A 737 13.76 27.12 38.17
CA HIS A 737 12.58 27.92 38.49
C HIS A 737 12.91 29.41 38.40
N ASP A 738 12.13 30.16 37.63
CA ASP A 738 12.22 31.62 37.52
C ASP A 738 10.82 32.19 37.69
N ASN A 739 10.62 33.00 38.74
CA ASN A 739 9.29 33.53 39.09
C ASN A 739 8.73 34.50 38.03
N ARG A 740 9.53 34.90 37.03
CA ARG A 740 9.09 35.78 35.93
C ARG A 740 8.33 35.04 34.85
N PHE A 741 8.44 33.71 34.81
CA PHE A 741 7.95 32.92 33.70
C PHE A 741 7.22 31.67 34.17
N GLU A 742 6.24 31.26 33.39
CA GLU A 742 5.52 30.02 33.59
C GLU A 742 6.29 28.84 33.01
N LYS A 743 5.91 27.63 33.42
CA LYS A 743 6.49 26.41 32.87
C LYS A 743 6.02 26.21 31.41
N PRO A 744 6.92 25.98 30.45
CA PRO A 744 6.57 25.78 29.04
C PRO A 744 5.56 24.64 28.85
N GLN A 745 4.50 24.93 28.11
CA GLN A 745 3.49 23.98 27.67
C GLN A 745 3.25 24.17 26.17
N MET A 746 2.79 23.11 25.51
CA MET A 746 2.54 23.16 24.06
C MET A 746 1.08 23.50 23.74
N ASP A 747 0.27 23.79 24.75
CA ASP A 747 -1.17 23.95 24.70
C ASP A 747 -1.67 25.07 25.63
N ASP A 748 -0.85 26.08 25.91
CA ASP A 748 -1.19 27.23 26.76
C ASP A 748 -1.45 28.53 25.96
N GLY A 749 -1.20 28.53 24.65
CA GLY A 749 -1.33 29.70 23.79
C GLY A 749 -0.15 30.67 23.88
N LEU A 750 1.00 30.24 24.41
CA LEU A 750 2.20 31.05 24.57
C LEU A 750 3.38 30.46 23.78
N LEU A 751 4.33 31.32 23.38
CA LEU A 751 5.66 30.90 22.94
C LEU A 751 6.72 31.36 23.93
N GLU A 752 7.72 30.51 24.13
CA GLU A 752 8.95 30.86 24.81
C GLU A 752 9.93 31.55 23.87
N VAL A 753 10.45 32.71 24.27
CA VAL A 753 11.51 33.43 23.55
C VAL A 753 12.85 33.25 24.25
N VAL A 754 13.81 32.65 23.54
CA VAL A 754 15.12 32.30 24.08
C VAL A 754 16.25 32.85 23.22
N GLY A 755 17.24 33.45 23.87
CA GLY A 755 18.47 33.94 23.25
C GLY A 755 19.63 32.96 23.36
N VAL A 756 20.42 32.84 22.30
CA VAL A 756 21.71 32.12 22.29
C VAL A 756 22.85 33.04 21.86
N THR A 757 24.04 32.80 22.39
CA THR A 757 25.19 33.72 22.26
C THR A 757 26.28 33.21 21.31
N GLY A 758 25.95 32.22 20.48
CA GLY A 758 26.86 31.61 19.50
C GLY A 758 26.97 30.09 19.62
N VAL A 759 27.75 29.49 18.72
CA VAL A 759 27.83 28.02 18.53
C VAL A 759 28.29 27.28 19.78
N VAL A 760 29.27 27.81 20.52
CA VAL A 760 29.78 27.15 21.75
C VAL A 760 28.70 27.06 22.81
N HIS A 761 27.93 28.14 23.00
CA HIS A 761 26.81 28.15 23.94
C HIS A 761 25.71 27.18 23.48
N MET A 762 25.36 27.16 22.20
CA MET A 762 24.41 26.18 21.65
C MET A 762 24.87 24.73 21.88
N GLY A 763 26.16 24.44 21.70
CA GLY A 763 26.73 23.12 21.98
C GLY A 763 26.64 22.73 23.47
N GLN A 764 26.82 23.69 24.38
CA GLN A 764 26.60 23.48 25.82
C GLN A 764 25.13 23.21 26.15
N VAL A 765 24.19 23.87 25.47
CA VAL A 765 22.75 23.61 25.61
C VAL A 765 22.40 22.22 25.10
N GLN A 766 22.86 21.84 23.91
CA GLN A 766 22.65 20.48 23.38
C GLN A 766 23.25 19.40 24.28
N GLY A 767 24.37 19.70 24.95
CA GLY A 767 25.00 18.82 25.93
C GLY A 767 24.35 18.83 27.32
N GLY A 768 23.34 19.66 27.57
CA GLY A 768 22.66 19.80 28.86
C GLY A 768 23.49 20.48 29.95
N LEU A 769 24.56 21.19 29.59
CA LEU A 769 25.45 21.89 30.52
C LEU A 769 24.97 23.31 30.85
N ARG A 770 24.15 23.91 29.98
CA ARG A 770 23.54 25.23 30.13
C ARG A 770 22.14 25.23 29.53
N SER A 771 21.33 26.23 29.86
CA SER A 771 20.12 26.60 29.13
C SER A 771 20.37 27.86 28.31
N GLY A 772 19.47 28.16 27.37
CA GLY A 772 19.48 29.45 26.71
C GLY A 772 19.07 30.59 27.66
N ILE A 773 19.21 31.82 27.18
CA ILE A 773 18.85 33.04 27.91
C ILE A 773 17.34 33.25 27.77
N ARG A 774 16.56 33.07 28.82
CA ARG A 774 15.11 33.33 28.83
C ARG A 774 14.86 34.83 28.66
N ILE A 775 14.16 35.21 27.58
CA ILE A 775 13.89 36.61 27.25
C ILE A 775 12.44 36.96 27.58
N ALA A 776 11.48 36.20 27.07
CA ALA A 776 10.06 36.50 27.21
C ALA A 776 9.18 35.23 27.06
N GLN A 777 7.92 35.34 27.48
CA GLN A 777 6.81 34.47 27.09
C GLN A 777 5.65 35.37 26.65
N GLY A 778 4.93 35.00 25.59
CA GLY A 778 3.85 35.83 25.06
C GLY A 778 3.02 35.14 23.99
N SER A 779 1.96 35.81 23.53
CA SER A 779 0.96 35.26 22.59
C SER A 779 0.98 35.93 21.21
N TYR A 780 1.64 37.09 21.12
CA TYR A 780 1.78 37.86 19.90
C TYR A 780 3.19 38.45 19.86
N PHE A 781 3.84 38.40 18.71
CA PHE A 781 5.19 38.90 18.55
C PHE A 781 5.29 39.74 17.29
N ARG A 782 5.97 40.88 17.40
CA ARG A 782 6.38 41.68 16.25
C ARG A 782 7.90 41.84 16.30
N ILE A 783 8.56 41.30 15.28
CA ILE A 783 10.00 41.45 15.09
C ILE A 783 10.23 42.42 13.94
N THR A 784 10.98 43.49 14.19
CA THR A 784 11.45 44.41 13.14
C THR A 784 12.89 44.07 12.80
N LEU A 785 13.11 43.56 11.58
CA LEU A 785 14.45 43.29 11.05
C LEU A 785 15.02 44.55 10.40
N LEU A 786 16.21 44.96 10.81
CA LEU A 786 16.92 46.12 10.26
C LEU A 786 17.88 45.74 9.13
N LYS A 787 18.20 44.44 9.00
CA LYS A 787 19.08 43.87 7.99
C LYS A 787 18.57 42.51 7.56
N SER A 788 19.06 42.03 6.41
CA SER A 788 18.79 40.66 5.98
C SER A 788 19.40 39.66 6.96
N ILE A 789 18.59 38.73 7.47
CA ILE A 789 18.97 37.80 8.53
C ILE A 789 18.51 36.38 8.13
N PRO A 790 19.31 35.33 8.40
CA PRO A 790 18.86 33.95 8.28
C PRO A 790 17.68 33.67 9.22
N VAL A 791 16.63 33.06 8.69
CA VAL A 791 15.44 32.60 9.44
C VAL A 791 15.20 31.13 9.12
N GLN A 792 14.75 30.36 10.11
CA GLN A 792 14.28 29.00 9.92
C GLN A 792 12.97 28.77 10.68
N VAL A 793 12.09 27.95 10.12
CA VAL A 793 10.85 27.50 10.77
C VAL A 793 10.73 26.00 10.62
N ASP A 794 10.59 25.28 11.73
CA ASP A 794 10.49 23.82 11.77
C ASP A 794 11.57 23.08 10.95
N GLY A 795 12.75 23.68 10.81
CA GLY A 795 13.89 23.14 10.06
C GLY A 795 13.97 23.53 8.58
N GLU A 796 13.07 24.37 8.07
CA GLU A 796 13.11 24.93 6.72
C GLU A 796 13.70 26.35 6.76
N PRO A 797 14.94 26.57 6.24
CA PRO A 797 15.66 27.84 6.37
C PRO A 797 15.62 28.71 5.10
N TRP A 798 15.75 30.03 5.25
CA TRP A 798 15.95 31.00 4.17
C TRP A 798 16.61 32.30 4.69
N ILE A 799 17.00 33.20 3.78
CA ILE A 799 17.42 34.57 4.13
C ILE A 799 16.20 35.49 4.05
N GLN A 800 15.84 36.12 5.16
CA GLN A 800 14.74 37.08 5.22
C GLN A 800 15.28 38.51 5.03
N PRO A 801 14.74 39.32 4.09
CA PRO A 801 15.10 40.73 3.96
C PRO A 801 14.63 41.58 5.16
N PRO A 802 15.12 42.83 5.30
CA PRO A 802 14.61 43.78 6.30
C PRO A 802 13.10 43.96 6.16
N GLY A 803 12.40 44.12 7.28
CA GLY A 803 10.94 44.20 7.31
C GLY A 803 10.36 43.73 8.64
N GLN A 804 9.04 43.55 8.67
CA GLN A 804 8.31 43.01 9.81
C GLN A 804 8.10 41.49 9.69
N ILE A 805 8.24 40.83 10.83
CA ILE A 805 7.78 39.47 11.06
C ILE A 805 6.75 39.52 12.19
N ILE A 806 5.58 38.94 11.97
CA ILE A 806 4.54 38.82 12.98
C ILE A 806 4.32 37.35 13.29
N ILE A 807 4.36 36.97 14.56
CA ILE A 807 4.07 35.61 15.02
C ILE A 807 2.83 35.66 15.91
N SER A 808 1.83 34.83 15.61
CA SER A 808 0.57 34.74 16.35
C SER A 808 -0.06 33.36 16.21
N ALA A 809 -1.06 33.03 17.03
CA ALA A 809 -1.74 31.74 16.96
C ALA A 809 -2.45 31.54 15.59
N ALA A 810 -2.32 30.34 15.01
CA ALA A 810 -2.80 30.01 13.66
C ALA A 810 -4.30 29.67 13.57
N GLY A 811 -4.95 29.34 14.69
CA GLY A 811 -6.31 28.81 14.70
C GLY A 811 -6.56 27.87 15.86
N PRO A 812 -7.45 26.86 15.72
CA PRO A 812 -7.70 25.90 16.79
C PRO A 812 -6.46 25.02 17.04
N LYS A 813 -6.36 24.55 18.28
CA LYS A 813 -5.35 23.58 18.67
C LYS A 813 -5.56 22.27 17.92
N VAL A 814 -4.47 21.57 17.65
CA VAL A 814 -4.53 20.25 17.02
C VAL A 814 -4.57 19.17 18.10
N HIS A 815 -5.45 18.18 17.90
CA HIS A 815 -5.48 16.98 18.71
C HIS A 815 -4.34 16.05 18.30
N MET A 816 -3.37 15.88 19.18
CA MET A 816 -2.22 14.99 19.00
C MET A 816 -2.37 13.76 19.90
N LEU A 817 -1.79 12.64 19.47
CA LEU A 817 -1.72 11.41 20.26
C LEU A 817 -0.33 11.32 20.91
N LYS A 818 -0.32 11.20 22.23
CA LYS A 818 0.88 11.04 23.06
C LYS A 818 0.99 9.58 23.49
N LYS A 819 2.12 8.94 23.20
CA LYS A 819 2.35 7.54 23.58
C LYS A 819 2.28 7.39 25.10
N SER A 820 1.37 6.55 25.57
CA SER A 820 1.16 6.34 27.01
C SER A 820 2.39 5.72 27.66
N LYS A 821 2.64 6.08 28.93
CA LYS A 821 3.65 5.39 29.73
C LYS A 821 3.14 3.98 29.99
N GLN A 822 3.78 2.97 29.39
CA GLN A 822 3.51 1.59 29.80
C GLN A 822 3.71 1.51 31.32
N LYS A 823 2.62 1.31 32.08
CA LYS A 823 2.74 0.81 33.44
C LYS A 823 3.45 -0.52 33.28
N GLN A 824 4.69 -0.62 33.75
CA GLN A 824 5.31 -1.93 33.94
C GLN A 824 4.37 -2.70 34.88
N LYS A 825 3.47 -3.51 34.31
CA LYS A 825 2.87 -4.60 35.05
C LYS A 825 4.06 -5.50 35.37
N LYS A 826 4.61 -5.36 36.58
CA LYS A 826 5.36 -6.44 37.21
C LYS A 826 4.52 -7.69 36.93
N VAL A 827 5.08 -8.61 36.16
CA VAL A 827 4.50 -9.93 35.95
C VAL A 827 4.60 -10.64 37.31
N GLY A 828 3.68 -10.31 38.20
CA GLY A 828 3.35 -11.10 39.35
C GLY A 828 2.53 -12.27 38.83
N SER A 829 3.03 -13.47 39.05
CA SER A 829 2.33 -14.73 38.85
C SER A 829 0.92 -14.64 39.48
N MET A 830 -0.10 -14.40 38.65
CA MET A 830 -1.48 -14.66 39.03
C MET A 830 -1.75 -16.14 38.78
N ARG A 831 -1.49 -16.95 39.81
CA ARG A 831 -2.23 -18.19 40.02
C ARG A 831 -3.69 -17.79 40.27
N GLU A 832 -4.54 -17.96 39.28
CA GLU A 832 -5.99 -17.92 39.47
C GLU A 832 -6.40 -19.08 40.38
N ALA A 833 -6.89 -18.74 41.57
CA ALA A 833 -7.59 -19.66 42.44
C ALA A 833 -8.95 -19.96 41.79
N ARG A 834 -9.15 -21.22 41.41
CA ARG A 834 -10.48 -21.81 41.22
C ARG A 834 -11.13 -21.97 42.58
N THR A 835 -12.35 -21.50 42.74
CA THR A 835 -13.56 -22.23 43.19
C THR A 835 -14.50 -21.23 43.86
N ASP A 836 -15.66 -21.00 43.25
CA ASP A 836 -16.88 -20.77 44.01
C ASP A 836 -18.02 -21.48 43.27
N SER A 837 -18.52 -22.51 43.94
CA SER A 837 -19.63 -23.36 43.57
C SER A 837 -20.95 -22.63 43.80
N VAL A 838 -21.78 -22.60 42.74
CA VAL A 838 -23.18 -22.18 42.79
C VAL A 838 -23.96 -23.19 43.66
N SER A 839 -24.54 -22.72 44.76
CA SER A 839 -25.54 -23.46 45.53
C SER A 839 -26.93 -23.09 45.03
N ILE A 840 -27.64 -24.10 44.53
CA ILE A 840 -29.04 -24.06 44.16
C ILE A 840 -29.85 -24.23 45.45
N THR A 841 -30.73 -23.27 45.75
CA THR A 841 -31.76 -23.41 46.77
C THR A 841 -33.07 -23.78 46.08
N GLU A 842 -33.57 -24.97 46.40
CA GLU A 842 -34.90 -25.45 46.08
C GLU A 842 -35.91 -24.87 47.07
N GLU A 843 -37.03 -24.33 46.57
CA GLU A 843 -38.28 -24.23 47.31
C GLU A 843 -39.38 -24.89 46.47
N GLY A 844 -40.14 -25.83 47.06
CA GLY A 844 -41.49 -26.12 46.57
C GLY A 844 -42.04 -27.56 46.67
N ARG A 845 -42.16 -28.08 47.91
CA ARG A 845 -42.97 -29.26 48.33
C ARG A 845 -42.48 -30.67 48.03
#